data_AF-A0A158NF88-F1
#
_entry.id   AF-A0A158NF88-F1
#
_cell.length_a   1.000
_cell.length_b   1.000
_cell.length_c   1.000
_cell.angle_alpha   90.00
_cell.angle_beta   90.00
_cell.angle_gamma   90.00
#
_symmetry.space_group_name_H-M   'P 1'
#
loop_
_entity.id
_entity.type
_entity.pdbx_description
1 polymer ?
#
loop_
_entity_poly.entity_id
_entity_poly.type
_entity_poly.pdbx_seq_one_letter_code
_entity_poly.pdbx_strand_id
1 'polypeptide(L)'
;MDKGVPPDLHKWLKKCLKKEFGKIIQSAIDKEQVPSDIAYKLSHSKDMIALLNSMKKVITEQYIVVKPSSAASQSQSQSSHSFASDLVADDWTSPQKNAEEYNCIIDKISRDKPVHVRLAGYEILLKIELSNINNSSQWDVFQKTLLDGLTDDNRAIFDASMQVHARLLNCSQLNHTYNNLLNAFNAQYHSQKLRETLPTLISGINFKFFLHEKLFYIMHLIVRYQEEMLKNTRLSDKTVEEVIEQFIVFLSTHSFGNSLQPKTLNMLNIISVLEPQAKWSKRWLHSLSTRKTFIVILAKSPTFLQNVIECVKNGVAETPCSLSISIMDENNELCIPGNTIETATYLHCLTFVSQLCSYEAGRKLLVESSLKTPFDVADFLIELLNSLNKLAADAPSGVYNASCNALQNMLDVSDVLYNIDFYHATLCRLASLSENNIKIWPHTLNIISHMIDTVDGPAFLTTNCKEHSTNFENISSKCPVAIVMQCMSNLLKQPFSIMDIKCILSSFNLIEKLFDIYDVYEAAQEQIEMQFYPAVANFYKRINKCSVENENKIQQLDSAVKKVLLKMVSIPFGLQALVNEKLIFEELIRGLIAPLRVIWSSIDIVSFISSAGYFDLGYNVLANLGSHVLSTLLSQTCTNAKDPRFFYDPWDRENVDEFLHILTLFSLNFNCFAAFMVNDSESNNDKEKDYPSNLFELLQAAIDEDSIYHYLALLSLNTIIWNLDVCVYLLNLLNFQEALLDIQKSSTIFLEVRKEQSDDDTYYKTEDDIDDGDKTELRKEYIIDECSFIRNDILLKSYYMTYKKNQYVISFEEYELFSEFPPPRIYADMMDYREMECDSELNDMLQEERPGLLDISWVSQVRAVHKASRYPIKNSMMTNLLNQMHKAIPTAEWVEQFEWQENITYDTDYWLPEDIHAINIVLNYAEQREILKNNNDSQKNLKQFIHSAYIFIQYNKPNRFEGFDWFLATVFIICDGDVDKCKTFIMQIIQFPSTLLLWPKLGKVIDEKNNEGTSSQFTFMQVLETMVNIELPNIKYGLKDVFGVNWWMIFNRILSQCFWGILPWSEIVHFFAICILYPSDYMVYYSVSLLQFCQEELLQDLTNRKMWPECMVLDEYRCHNYITYMDNLGQRYRNRILPAMTKNLNSEDEI
;
A
#
# COMPACT_ATOMS: atom_id res chain seq x y z
N MET A 1 6.55 -1.15 -33.23
CA MET A 1 7.05 -0.03 -34.04
C MET A 1 5.95 1.03 -34.08
N ASP A 2 5.95 2.03 -33.20
CA ASP A 2 4.75 2.89 -33.10
C ASP A 2 4.97 4.35 -32.65
N LYS A 3 6.12 4.96 -32.99
CA LYS A 3 6.28 6.41 -32.90
C LYS A 3 7.11 6.90 -34.09
N GLY A 4 6.43 7.40 -35.13
CA GLY A 4 7.07 8.03 -36.29
C GLY A 4 6.31 7.98 -37.62
N VAL A 5 5.18 7.27 -37.70
CA VAL A 5 4.42 7.14 -38.97
C VAL A 5 3.33 8.21 -39.07
N PRO A 6 3.23 8.96 -40.19
CA PRO A 6 2.18 9.96 -40.37
C PRO A 6 0.76 9.37 -40.26
N PRO A 7 -0.19 10.07 -39.61
CA PRO A 7 -1.54 9.55 -39.36
C PRO A 7 -2.31 9.19 -40.65
N ASP A 8 -2.03 9.87 -41.76
CA ASP A 8 -2.64 9.57 -43.06
C ASP A 8 -2.13 8.25 -43.66
N LEU A 9 -0.85 7.92 -43.49
CA LEU A 9 -0.28 6.64 -43.91
C LEU A 9 -0.88 5.50 -43.07
N HIS A 10 -1.07 5.74 -41.78
CA HIS A 10 -1.71 4.77 -40.87
C HIS A 10 -3.17 4.51 -41.26
N LYS A 11 -3.92 5.57 -41.64
CA LYS A 11 -5.30 5.48 -42.11
C LYS A 11 -5.40 4.75 -43.46
N TRP A 12 -4.45 5.00 -44.37
CA TRP A 12 -4.36 4.31 -45.65
C TRP A 12 -4.02 2.82 -45.49
N LEU A 13 -3.02 2.48 -44.65
CA LEU A 13 -2.64 1.10 -44.34
C LEU A 13 -3.81 0.30 -43.77
N LYS A 14 -4.56 0.87 -42.82
CA LYS A 14 -5.79 0.26 -42.29
C LYS A 14 -6.84 0.02 -43.38
N LYS A 15 -7.00 0.93 -44.34
CA LYS A 15 -7.96 0.80 -45.44
C LYS A 15 -7.56 -0.31 -46.43
N CYS A 16 -6.26 -0.45 -46.72
CA CYS A 16 -5.74 -1.51 -47.58
C CYS A 16 -5.86 -2.90 -46.93
N LEU A 17 -5.49 -3.03 -45.66
CA LEU A 17 -5.65 -4.28 -44.91
C LEU A 17 -7.13 -4.71 -44.82
N LYS A 18 -8.03 -3.76 -44.57
CA LYS A 18 -9.48 -4.03 -44.54
C LYS A 18 -10.04 -4.42 -45.92
N LYS A 19 -9.48 -3.90 -47.02
CA LYS A 19 -9.94 -4.23 -48.37
C LYS A 19 -9.54 -5.64 -48.79
N GLU A 20 -8.29 -6.04 -48.52
CA GLU A 20 -7.76 -7.36 -48.90
C GLU A 20 -8.23 -8.47 -47.97
N PHE A 21 -8.15 -8.25 -46.65
CA PHE A 21 -8.42 -9.31 -45.68
C PHE A 21 -9.77 -9.19 -44.99
N GLY A 22 -10.53 -8.10 -45.19
CA GLY A 22 -11.78 -7.86 -44.47
C GLY A 22 -12.83 -8.94 -44.70
N LYS A 23 -12.95 -9.49 -45.92
CA LYS A 23 -13.88 -10.61 -46.19
C LYS A 23 -13.41 -11.93 -45.59
N ILE A 24 -12.10 -12.17 -45.54
CA ILE A 24 -11.50 -13.39 -44.97
C ILE A 24 -11.69 -13.39 -43.45
N ILE A 25 -11.38 -12.25 -42.80
CA ILE A 25 -11.58 -12.02 -41.38
C ILE A 25 -13.06 -12.15 -41.03
N GLN A 26 -13.96 -11.50 -41.78
CA GLN A 26 -15.40 -11.59 -41.52
C GLN A 26 -15.90 -13.04 -41.67
N SER A 27 -15.50 -13.78 -42.71
CA SER A 27 -15.93 -15.17 -42.88
C SER A 27 -15.35 -16.14 -41.83
N ALA A 28 -14.22 -15.79 -41.22
CA ALA A 28 -13.60 -16.58 -40.14
C ALA A 28 -14.24 -16.27 -38.78
N ILE A 29 -14.65 -15.01 -38.57
CA ILE A 29 -15.45 -14.59 -37.42
C ILE A 29 -16.86 -15.19 -37.49
N ASP A 30 -17.49 -15.21 -38.67
CA ASP A 30 -18.80 -15.83 -38.90
C ASP A 30 -18.77 -17.36 -38.73
N LYS A 31 -17.58 -17.96 -38.64
CA LYS A 31 -17.32 -19.38 -38.35
C LYS A 31 -16.78 -19.61 -36.92
N GLU A 32 -16.90 -18.60 -36.05
CA GLU A 32 -16.49 -18.62 -34.63
C GLU A 32 -15.02 -19.04 -34.38
N GLN A 33 -14.11 -18.73 -35.31
CA GLN A 33 -12.68 -19.00 -35.09
C GLN A 33 -12.05 -17.98 -34.14
N VAL A 34 -11.17 -18.45 -33.25
CA VAL A 34 -10.50 -17.62 -32.23
C VAL A 34 -9.68 -16.50 -32.91
N PRO A 35 -9.85 -15.23 -32.52
CA PRO A 35 -9.23 -14.08 -33.19
C PRO A 35 -7.70 -14.12 -33.27
N SER A 36 -7.04 -14.71 -32.26
CA SER A 36 -5.58 -14.87 -32.22
C SER A 36 -5.07 -15.81 -33.32
N ASP A 37 -5.80 -16.89 -33.60
CA ASP A 37 -5.44 -17.86 -34.64
C ASP A 37 -5.67 -17.31 -36.05
N ILE A 38 -6.73 -16.51 -36.21
CA ILE A 38 -6.99 -15.77 -37.46
C ILE A 38 -5.84 -14.79 -37.72
N ALA A 39 -5.41 -14.03 -36.71
CA ALA A 39 -4.29 -13.10 -36.81
C ALA A 39 -2.97 -13.82 -37.10
N TYR A 40 -2.72 -14.97 -36.48
CA TYR A 40 -1.52 -15.77 -36.72
C TYR A 40 -1.48 -16.34 -38.15
N LYS A 41 -2.58 -16.92 -38.63
CA LYS A 41 -2.69 -17.45 -40.01
C LYS A 41 -2.59 -16.34 -41.06
N LEU A 42 -3.18 -15.17 -40.81
CA LEU A 42 -3.11 -14.04 -41.74
C LEU A 42 -1.72 -13.42 -41.79
N SER A 43 -1.06 -13.21 -40.64
CA SER A 43 0.30 -12.64 -40.59
C SER A 43 1.34 -13.50 -41.32
N HIS A 44 1.13 -14.82 -41.37
CA HIS A 44 2.00 -15.78 -42.06
C HIS A 44 1.46 -16.22 -43.43
N SER A 45 0.35 -15.64 -43.91
CA SER A 45 -0.22 -15.98 -45.22
C SER A 45 0.66 -15.45 -46.36
N LYS A 46 0.71 -16.20 -47.46
CA LYS A 46 1.42 -15.76 -48.68
C LYS A 46 0.87 -14.43 -49.22
N ASP A 47 -0.42 -14.19 -49.04
CA ASP A 47 -1.09 -12.95 -49.47
C ASP A 47 -0.65 -11.75 -48.62
N MET A 48 -0.46 -11.92 -47.30
CA MET A 48 0.08 -10.86 -46.44
C MET A 48 1.52 -10.52 -46.80
N ILE A 49 2.34 -11.53 -47.09
CA ILE A 49 3.74 -11.32 -47.53
C ILE A 49 3.78 -10.61 -48.89
N ALA A 50 2.92 -11.00 -49.83
CA ALA A 50 2.79 -10.36 -51.13
C ALA A 50 2.32 -8.91 -51.00
N LEU A 51 1.33 -8.65 -50.14
CA LEU A 51 0.84 -7.31 -49.84
C LEU A 51 1.94 -6.45 -49.21
N LEU A 52 2.68 -6.97 -48.23
CA LEU A 52 3.80 -6.27 -47.59
C LEU A 52 4.90 -5.92 -48.59
N ASN A 53 5.23 -6.82 -49.51
CA ASN A 53 6.22 -6.57 -50.54
C ASN A 53 5.73 -5.55 -51.58
N SER A 54 4.44 -5.60 -51.95
CA SER A 54 3.81 -4.61 -52.83
C SER A 54 3.72 -3.23 -52.16
N MET A 55 3.37 -3.18 -50.88
CA MET A 55 3.36 -1.94 -50.08
C MET A 55 4.77 -1.38 -49.90
N LYS A 56 5.77 -2.22 -49.62
CA LYS A 56 7.17 -1.78 -49.61
C LYS A 56 7.53 -1.17 -50.95
N LYS A 57 7.22 -1.84 -52.07
CA LYS A 57 7.47 -1.32 -53.41
C LYS A 57 6.77 0.02 -53.67
N VAL A 58 5.49 0.16 -53.31
CA VAL A 58 4.72 1.40 -53.47
C VAL A 58 5.23 2.51 -52.55
N ILE A 59 5.64 2.20 -51.32
CA ILE A 59 6.23 3.17 -50.39
C ILE A 59 7.59 3.62 -50.91
N THR A 60 8.41 2.72 -51.45
CA THR A 60 9.69 3.08 -52.09
C THR A 60 9.48 3.89 -53.36
N GLU A 61 8.49 3.55 -54.19
CA GLU A 61 8.12 4.30 -55.40
C GLU A 61 7.52 5.68 -55.05
N GLN A 62 6.73 5.81 -53.99
CA GLN A 62 6.22 7.10 -53.52
C GLN A 62 7.27 7.93 -52.78
N TYR A 63 8.23 7.32 -52.09
CA TYR A 63 9.39 8.04 -51.54
C TYR A 63 10.33 8.57 -52.63
N ILE A 64 10.33 7.94 -53.82
CA ILE A 64 11.03 8.47 -55.00
C ILE A 64 10.23 9.63 -55.64
N VAL A 65 8.91 9.72 -55.42
CA VAL A 65 8.03 10.73 -56.03
C VAL A 65 7.71 11.92 -55.10
N VAL A 66 7.88 11.80 -53.78
CA VAL A 66 7.78 12.92 -52.82
C VAL A 66 9.17 13.46 -52.48
N LYS A 67 9.86 13.97 -53.51
CA LYS A 67 10.73 15.13 -53.33
C LYS A 67 9.83 16.36 -53.45
N PRO A 68 9.70 17.20 -52.41
CA PRO A 68 9.05 18.49 -52.57
C PRO A 68 9.84 19.33 -53.57
N SER A 69 9.19 19.70 -54.65
CA SER A 69 9.51 20.85 -55.47
C SER A 69 9.43 22.11 -54.59
N SER A 70 10.56 22.55 -54.05
CA SER A 70 10.70 23.84 -53.39
C SER A 70 10.90 24.94 -54.44
N ALA A 71 9.80 25.40 -55.02
CA ALA A 71 9.71 26.73 -55.62
C ALA A 71 9.46 27.76 -54.50
N ALA A 72 10.50 28.10 -53.75
CA ALA A 72 10.60 29.29 -52.90
C ALA A 72 12.07 29.46 -52.44
N SER A 73 12.94 29.77 -53.39
CA SER A 73 14.23 30.49 -53.19
C SER A 73 14.89 30.70 -54.55
N GLN A 74 14.15 31.33 -55.47
CA GLN A 74 14.79 32.13 -56.52
C GLN A 74 15.13 33.49 -55.91
N SER A 75 16.31 33.58 -55.32
CA SER A 75 17.10 34.81 -55.28
C SER A 75 18.58 34.50 -55.07
N GLN A 76 19.11 33.56 -55.87
CA GLN A 76 20.50 33.68 -56.29
C GLN A 76 20.53 33.72 -57.81
N SER A 77 20.74 34.94 -58.28
CA SER A 77 21.15 35.28 -59.62
C SER A 77 22.31 34.39 -60.07
N GLN A 78 22.15 33.92 -61.29
CA GLN A 78 23.06 33.14 -62.10
C GLN A 78 24.52 33.60 -62.07
N SER A 79 25.41 32.60 -62.19
CA SER A 79 26.71 32.55 -62.89
C SER A 79 27.73 31.83 -61.99
N SER A 80 28.51 30.83 -62.42
CA SER A 80 28.75 30.25 -63.74
C SER A 80 29.60 28.98 -63.56
N HIS A 81 29.24 27.93 -64.31
CA HIS A 81 30.03 26.78 -64.77
C HIS A 81 31.17 26.19 -63.92
N SER A 82 31.06 24.90 -63.57
CA SER A 82 32.21 24.00 -63.61
C SER A 82 31.80 22.60 -64.09
N PHE A 83 32.52 22.16 -65.12
CA PHE A 83 32.46 20.87 -65.78
C PHE A 83 32.78 19.71 -64.82
N ALA A 84 32.01 18.64 -64.88
CA ALA A 84 32.47 17.29 -64.52
C ALA A 84 32.14 16.38 -65.70
N SER A 85 33.18 16.02 -66.45
CA SER A 85 33.15 15.00 -67.48
C SER A 85 33.08 13.61 -66.85
N ASP A 86 32.29 12.73 -67.47
CA ASP A 86 32.28 11.30 -67.26
C ASP A 86 33.71 10.71 -67.31
N LEU A 87 34.21 10.23 -66.17
CA LEU A 87 35.28 9.25 -66.14
C LEU A 87 34.96 8.14 -65.13
N VAL A 88 34.91 6.95 -65.71
CA VAL A 88 34.63 5.60 -65.23
C VAL A 88 35.22 5.27 -63.86
N ALA A 89 34.40 4.64 -63.02
CA ALA A 89 34.69 4.18 -61.66
C ALA A 89 35.25 2.75 -61.60
N ASP A 90 36.14 2.38 -62.53
CA ASP A 90 36.81 1.07 -62.56
C ASP A 90 38.33 1.28 -62.52
N ASP A 91 38.88 1.66 -61.35
CA ASP A 91 40.30 1.43 -61.03
C ASP A 91 40.63 1.81 -59.58
N TRP A 92 40.06 1.12 -58.58
CA TRP A 92 40.64 1.13 -57.23
C TRP A 92 40.48 -0.25 -56.58
N THR A 93 41.21 -1.22 -57.11
CA THR A 93 41.61 -2.39 -56.32
C THR A 93 42.75 -1.96 -55.39
N SER A 94 42.66 -2.35 -54.12
CA SER A 94 43.64 -2.08 -53.05
C SER A 94 45.09 -2.29 -53.51
N PRO A 95 46.08 -1.48 -53.06
CA PRO A 95 46.87 -1.96 -51.91
C PRO A 95 47.59 -0.87 -51.08
N GLN A 96 47.67 -1.08 -49.76
CA GLN A 96 48.96 -1.10 -49.05
C GLN A 96 49.89 0.12 -49.22
N LYS A 97 49.45 1.33 -48.83
CA LYS A 97 50.34 2.46 -48.45
C LYS A 97 49.55 3.59 -47.76
N ASN A 98 49.16 3.37 -46.50
CA ASN A 98 48.28 4.24 -45.70
C ASN A 98 48.80 5.67 -45.40
N ALA A 99 49.83 6.21 -46.06
CA ALA A 99 50.38 7.55 -45.75
C ALA A 99 50.38 8.52 -46.95
N GLU A 100 50.47 8.02 -48.18
CA GLU A 100 50.49 8.87 -49.39
C GLU A 100 49.07 9.33 -49.78
N GLU A 101 48.05 8.52 -49.51
CA GLU A 101 46.64 8.86 -49.78
C GLU A 101 46.12 9.99 -48.86
N TYR A 102 46.49 10.00 -47.57
CA TYR A 102 46.08 11.05 -46.65
C TYR A 102 46.71 12.40 -46.98
N ASN A 103 47.95 12.45 -47.46
CA ASN A 103 48.57 13.71 -47.87
C ASN A 103 47.87 14.32 -49.09
N CYS A 104 47.42 13.49 -50.04
CA CYS A 104 46.60 13.93 -51.16
C CYS A 104 45.22 14.45 -50.69
N ILE A 105 44.63 13.80 -49.69
CA ILE A 105 43.36 14.24 -49.11
C ILE A 105 43.53 15.56 -48.31
N ILE A 106 44.57 15.67 -47.47
CA ILE A 106 44.95 16.88 -46.72
C ILE A 106 45.15 18.05 -47.68
N ASP A 107 45.87 17.84 -48.79
CA ASP A 107 46.04 18.86 -49.84
C ASP A 107 44.70 19.18 -50.54
N LYS A 108 43.77 18.23 -50.71
CA LYS A 108 42.45 18.53 -51.27
C LYS A 108 41.57 19.36 -50.35
N ILE A 109 41.61 19.13 -49.03
CA ILE A 109 40.79 19.85 -48.05
C ILE A 109 41.40 21.18 -47.58
N SER A 110 42.65 21.47 -47.96
CA SER A 110 43.39 22.66 -47.55
C SER A 110 42.73 23.96 -48.01
N ARG A 111 42.91 25.02 -47.22
CA ARG A 111 42.23 26.31 -47.41
C ARG A 111 42.59 27.02 -48.72
N ASP A 112 43.74 26.68 -49.31
CA ASP A 112 44.21 27.20 -50.59
C ASP A 112 43.49 26.60 -51.82
N LYS A 113 42.69 25.53 -51.65
CA LYS A 113 41.93 24.93 -52.76
C LYS A 113 40.53 25.53 -52.94
N PRO A 114 39.96 25.46 -54.16
CA PRO A 114 38.58 25.87 -54.42
C PRO A 114 37.53 25.06 -53.63
N VAL A 115 36.38 25.66 -53.33
CA VAL A 115 35.29 25.07 -52.54
C VAL A 115 34.90 23.66 -53.03
N HIS A 116 34.70 23.46 -54.33
CA HIS A 116 34.29 22.16 -54.89
C HIS A 116 35.36 21.07 -54.71
N VAL A 117 36.65 21.43 -54.76
CA VAL A 117 37.78 20.49 -54.52
C VAL A 117 37.83 20.10 -53.05
N ARG A 118 37.63 21.08 -52.16
CA ARG A 118 37.59 20.84 -50.70
C ARG A 118 36.42 19.96 -50.31
N LEU A 119 35.22 20.21 -50.86
CA LEU A 119 34.02 19.39 -50.63
C LEU A 119 34.22 17.95 -51.11
N ALA A 120 34.78 17.75 -52.31
CA ALA A 120 35.14 16.41 -52.79
C ALA A 120 36.16 15.72 -51.87
N GLY A 121 37.12 16.47 -51.32
CA GLY A 121 38.05 15.98 -50.29
C GLY A 121 37.35 15.51 -49.01
N TYR A 122 36.39 16.28 -48.50
CA TYR A 122 35.58 15.89 -47.34
C TYR A 122 34.67 14.68 -47.62
N GLU A 123 34.06 14.59 -48.81
CA GLU A 123 33.27 13.42 -49.21
C GLU A 123 34.11 12.12 -49.27
N ILE A 124 35.35 12.22 -49.72
CA ILE A 124 36.30 11.10 -49.71
C ILE A 124 36.61 10.68 -48.27
N LEU A 125 36.85 11.63 -47.36
CA LEU A 125 37.05 11.36 -45.92
C LEU A 125 35.85 10.69 -45.26
N LEU A 126 34.63 11.01 -45.69
CA LEU A 126 33.40 10.38 -45.19
C LEU A 126 33.20 8.94 -45.72
N LYS A 127 33.92 8.51 -46.76
CA LYS A 127 33.82 7.16 -47.35
C LYS A 127 34.93 6.19 -46.89
N ILE A 128 36.09 6.69 -46.45
CA ILE A 128 37.26 5.87 -46.06
C ILE A 128 37.13 5.34 -44.62
N GLU A 129 37.70 4.17 -44.29
CA GLU A 129 37.83 3.72 -42.88
C GLU A 129 38.98 4.46 -42.16
N LEU A 130 38.64 5.20 -41.09
CA LEU A 130 39.55 6.10 -40.37
C LEU A 130 40.20 5.46 -39.13
N SER A 131 40.04 4.15 -38.93
CA SER A 131 40.47 3.41 -37.72
C SER A 131 42.00 3.21 -37.60
N ASN A 132 42.74 3.33 -38.71
CA ASN A 132 44.17 2.97 -38.80
C ASN A 132 45.14 4.17 -38.81
N ILE A 133 44.66 5.39 -38.56
CA ILE A 133 45.54 6.56 -38.48
C ILE A 133 46.21 6.52 -37.11
N ASN A 134 47.39 5.90 -36.99
CA ASN A 134 48.18 5.90 -35.75
C ASN A 134 49.55 6.55 -35.99
N ASN A 135 49.81 7.61 -35.20
CA ASN A 135 51.12 8.23 -34.91
C ASN A 135 52.02 8.60 -36.11
N SER A 136 51.64 9.59 -36.90
CA SER A 136 52.56 10.30 -37.79
C SER A 136 52.48 11.81 -37.57
N SER A 137 53.57 12.53 -37.82
CA SER A 137 53.66 14.01 -37.84
C SER A 137 52.67 14.68 -38.80
N GLN A 138 51.96 13.89 -39.61
CA GLN A 138 50.92 14.32 -40.55
C GLN A 138 49.57 14.52 -39.87
N TRP A 139 49.35 13.93 -38.68
CA TRP A 139 48.13 14.10 -37.91
C TRP A 139 47.94 15.55 -37.44
N ASP A 140 49.01 16.21 -36.98
CA ASP A 140 48.94 17.62 -36.55
C ASP A 140 48.57 18.55 -37.72
N VAL A 141 49.09 18.25 -38.92
CA VAL A 141 48.75 18.99 -40.14
C VAL A 141 47.30 18.74 -40.52
N PHE A 142 46.85 17.49 -40.51
CA PHE A 142 45.46 17.12 -40.78
C PHE A 142 44.49 17.76 -39.78
N GLN A 143 44.79 17.72 -38.49
CA GLN A 143 43.98 18.34 -37.43
C GLN A 143 43.86 19.85 -37.65
N LYS A 144 44.97 20.51 -38.03
CA LYS A 144 44.97 21.93 -38.38
C LYS A 144 44.12 22.22 -39.63
N THR A 145 44.20 21.38 -40.67
CA THR A 145 43.39 21.55 -41.89
C THR A 145 41.91 21.31 -41.65
N LEU A 146 41.57 20.37 -40.77
CA LEU A 146 40.21 20.13 -40.29
C LEU A 146 39.68 21.31 -39.45
N LEU A 147 40.52 21.89 -38.59
CA LEU A 147 40.22 23.11 -37.84
C LEU A 147 39.96 24.31 -38.76
N ASP A 148 40.75 24.44 -39.83
CA ASP A 148 40.53 25.45 -40.86
C ASP A 148 39.17 25.26 -41.55
N GLY A 149 38.71 24.01 -41.72
CA GLY A 149 37.36 23.70 -42.19
C GLY A 149 36.25 24.10 -41.22
N LEU A 150 36.44 23.88 -39.92
CA LEU A 150 35.47 24.30 -38.89
C LEU A 150 35.39 25.82 -38.73
N THR A 151 36.48 26.54 -39.04
CA THR A 151 36.54 28.01 -38.95
C THR A 151 36.25 28.70 -40.29
N ASP A 152 35.84 27.95 -41.32
CA ASP A 152 35.59 28.46 -42.67
C ASP A 152 34.31 29.32 -42.73
N ASP A 153 34.32 30.35 -43.58
CA ASP A 153 33.18 31.24 -43.79
C ASP A 153 32.13 30.65 -44.74
N ASN A 154 32.48 29.62 -45.52
CA ASN A 154 31.57 28.90 -46.40
C ASN A 154 30.78 27.83 -45.61
N ARG A 155 29.44 27.95 -45.61
CA ARG A 155 28.54 27.01 -44.90
C ARG A 155 28.71 25.56 -45.34
N ALA A 156 28.85 25.28 -46.63
CA ALA A 156 29.00 23.91 -47.12
C ALA A 156 30.31 23.24 -46.65
N ILE A 157 31.40 24.02 -46.55
CA ILE A 157 32.70 23.53 -46.07
C ILE A 157 32.64 23.26 -44.57
N PHE A 158 32.03 24.18 -43.82
CA PHE A 158 31.77 24.00 -42.39
C PHE A 158 30.97 22.72 -42.14
N ASP A 159 29.85 22.52 -42.83
CA ASP A 159 28.98 21.34 -42.68
C ASP A 159 29.73 20.04 -43.00
N ALA A 160 30.50 20.03 -44.09
CA ALA A 160 31.30 18.87 -44.49
C ALA A 160 32.41 18.54 -43.48
N SER A 161 33.10 19.57 -42.96
CA SER A 161 34.09 19.40 -41.88
C SER A 161 33.43 18.89 -40.60
N MET A 162 32.23 19.38 -40.28
CA MET A 162 31.50 19.00 -39.08
C MET A 162 31.07 17.52 -39.11
N GLN A 163 30.61 17.04 -40.27
CA GLN A 163 30.30 15.62 -40.48
C GLN A 163 31.53 14.72 -40.32
N VAL A 164 32.68 15.16 -40.82
CA VAL A 164 33.95 14.41 -40.64
C VAL A 164 34.37 14.37 -39.17
N HIS A 165 34.27 15.48 -38.43
CA HIS A 165 34.55 15.51 -36.99
C HIS A 165 33.61 14.58 -36.22
N ALA A 166 32.30 14.58 -36.51
CA ALA A 166 31.35 13.67 -35.88
C ALA A 166 31.71 12.19 -36.10
N ARG A 167 32.26 11.85 -37.27
CA ARG A 167 32.74 10.48 -37.57
C ARG A 167 34.06 10.14 -36.87
N LEU A 168 35.00 11.09 -36.80
CA LEU A 168 36.30 10.92 -36.13
C LEU A 168 36.15 10.74 -34.61
N LEU A 169 35.12 11.32 -34.01
CA LEU A 169 34.73 11.11 -32.61
C LEU A 169 34.26 9.67 -32.29
N ASN A 170 34.19 8.77 -33.28
CA ASN A 170 33.95 7.33 -33.06
C ASN A 170 35.21 6.46 -33.31
N CYS A 171 36.36 7.07 -33.62
CA CYS A 171 37.61 6.38 -33.94
C CYS A 171 38.57 6.29 -32.72
N SER A 172 39.78 5.73 -32.85
CA SER A 172 40.73 5.58 -31.73
C SER A 172 41.37 6.89 -31.23
N GLN A 173 41.40 7.95 -32.05
CA GLN A 173 42.05 9.24 -31.75
C GLN A 173 41.08 10.32 -31.27
N LEU A 174 40.30 9.96 -30.24
CA LEU A 174 39.18 10.74 -29.73
C LEU A 174 39.58 12.08 -29.10
N ASN A 175 40.60 12.07 -28.24
CA ASN A 175 41.00 13.25 -27.46
C ASN A 175 41.49 14.40 -28.34
N HIS A 176 42.19 14.09 -29.44
CA HIS A 176 42.67 15.10 -30.38
C HIS A 176 41.51 15.75 -31.14
N THR A 177 40.53 14.95 -31.58
CA THR A 177 39.33 15.44 -32.27
C THR A 177 38.46 16.29 -31.36
N TYR A 178 38.28 15.86 -30.10
CA TYR A 178 37.56 16.62 -29.07
C TYR A 178 38.23 17.96 -28.78
N ASN A 179 39.56 17.96 -28.58
CA ASN A 179 40.32 19.19 -28.39
C ASN A 179 40.25 20.11 -29.63
N ASN A 180 40.18 19.54 -30.85
CA ASN A 180 40.01 20.32 -32.07
C ASN A 180 38.70 21.10 -32.09
N LEU A 181 37.61 20.52 -31.60
CA LEU A 181 36.31 21.21 -31.48
C LEU A 181 36.36 22.34 -30.44
N LEU A 182 36.99 22.12 -29.29
CA LEU A 182 37.19 23.17 -28.27
C LEU A 182 38.04 24.32 -28.83
N ASN A 183 39.11 23.99 -29.56
CA ASN A 183 39.97 24.97 -30.21
C ASN A 183 39.24 25.72 -31.33
N ALA A 184 38.39 25.05 -32.12
CA ALA A 184 37.56 25.68 -33.14
C ALA A 184 36.60 26.69 -32.54
N PHE A 185 35.93 26.31 -31.44
CA PHE A 185 35.04 27.20 -30.71
C PHE A 185 35.81 28.43 -30.18
N ASN A 186 36.94 28.20 -29.51
CA ASN A 186 37.76 29.28 -28.96
C ASN A 186 38.33 30.20 -30.05
N ALA A 187 38.79 29.66 -31.18
CA ALA A 187 39.32 30.44 -32.29
C ALA A 187 38.26 31.37 -32.91
N GLN A 188 37.02 30.89 -33.05
CA GLN A 188 35.91 31.71 -33.53
C GLN A 188 35.48 32.76 -32.51
N TYR A 189 35.36 32.35 -31.24
CA TYR A 189 34.85 33.20 -30.17
C TYR A 189 35.82 34.33 -29.77
N HIS A 190 37.14 34.11 -29.87
CA HIS A 190 38.17 35.09 -29.51
C HIS A 190 38.76 35.85 -30.70
N SER A 191 38.24 35.63 -31.91
CA SER A 191 38.74 36.33 -33.10
C SER A 191 38.46 37.83 -33.00
N GLN A 192 39.52 38.64 -33.04
CA GLN A 192 39.43 40.10 -32.98
C GLN A 192 38.57 40.69 -34.12
N LYS A 193 38.46 39.99 -35.25
CA LYS A 193 37.63 40.39 -36.41
C LYS A 193 36.14 40.15 -36.21
N LEU A 194 35.76 39.23 -35.32
CA LEU A 194 34.38 38.75 -35.15
C LEU A 194 33.73 39.24 -33.86
N ARG A 195 34.44 40.06 -33.07
CA ARG A 195 34.04 40.50 -31.73
C ARG A 195 32.72 41.30 -31.72
N GLU A 196 32.49 42.11 -32.73
CA GLU A 196 31.25 42.92 -32.87
C GLU A 196 30.03 42.09 -33.31
N THR A 197 30.27 40.91 -33.89
CA THR A 197 29.24 39.97 -34.35
C THR A 197 28.95 38.86 -33.34
N LEU A 198 29.54 38.89 -32.15
CA LEU A 198 29.28 37.91 -31.10
C LEU A 198 27.92 38.15 -30.45
N PRO A 199 27.24 37.08 -29.98
CA PRO A 199 25.96 37.24 -29.34
C PRO A 199 26.15 37.90 -27.97
N THR A 200 25.31 38.90 -27.67
CA THR A 200 25.29 39.62 -26.39
C THR A 200 23.90 39.50 -25.75
N LEU A 201 23.80 39.81 -24.46
CA LEU A 201 22.49 39.86 -23.79
C LEU A 201 21.54 40.89 -24.41
N ILE A 202 22.06 41.98 -25.00
CA ILE A 202 21.22 43.02 -25.63
C ILE A 202 20.76 42.57 -27.02
N SER A 203 21.65 41.96 -27.81
CA SER A 203 21.35 41.53 -29.18
C SER A 203 20.66 40.17 -29.27
N GLY A 204 20.71 39.36 -28.20
CA GLY A 204 20.27 37.97 -28.23
C GLY A 204 21.09 37.09 -29.18
N ILE A 205 20.59 35.88 -29.43
CA ILE A 205 21.12 34.95 -30.44
C ILE A 205 20.28 35.08 -31.69
N ASN A 206 20.90 35.56 -32.76
CA ASN A 206 20.27 35.72 -34.07
C ASN A 206 20.94 34.78 -35.09
N PHE A 207 20.21 33.79 -35.60
CA PHE A 207 20.74 32.81 -36.56
C PHE A 207 20.94 33.36 -37.98
N LYS A 208 20.61 34.63 -38.23
CA LYS A 208 21.06 35.37 -39.43
C LYS A 208 22.58 35.49 -39.50
N PHE A 209 23.24 35.59 -38.35
CA PHE A 209 24.69 35.56 -38.28
C PHE A 209 25.16 34.11 -38.29
N PHE A 210 25.78 33.68 -39.40
CA PHE A 210 26.33 32.33 -39.54
C PHE A 210 27.31 31.98 -38.41
N LEU A 211 27.98 32.98 -37.82
CA LEU A 211 28.82 32.79 -36.63
C LEU A 211 28.06 32.21 -35.43
N HIS A 212 26.85 32.71 -35.15
CA HIS A 212 26.03 32.19 -34.04
C HIS A 212 25.66 30.73 -34.26
N GLU A 213 25.26 30.39 -35.49
CA GLU A 213 24.96 29.02 -35.88
C GLU A 213 26.19 28.10 -35.74
N LYS A 214 27.37 28.53 -36.19
CA LYS A 214 28.62 27.77 -36.05
C LYS A 214 28.94 27.47 -34.59
N LEU A 215 28.85 28.45 -33.70
CA LEU A 215 29.09 28.26 -32.27
C LEU A 215 28.11 27.25 -31.66
N PHE A 216 26.82 27.32 -32.02
CA PHE A 216 25.80 26.39 -31.53
C PHE A 216 26.01 24.96 -32.04
N TYR A 217 26.34 24.76 -33.31
CA TYR A 217 26.62 23.42 -33.84
C TYR A 217 27.88 22.80 -33.24
N ILE A 218 28.95 23.58 -33.07
CA ILE A 218 30.18 23.10 -32.42
C ILE A 218 29.89 22.68 -30.98
N MET A 219 29.21 23.53 -30.20
CA MET A 219 28.82 23.20 -28.82
C MET A 219 27.89 21.98 -28.76
N HIS A 220 26.94 21.86 -29.69
CA HIS A 220 26.04 20.70 -29.76
C HIS A 220 26.83 19.39 -29.98
N LEU A 221 27.79 19.37 -30.90
CA LEU A 221 28.60 18.17 -31.16
C LEU A 221 29.49 17.82 -29.96
N ILE A 222 30.06 18.82 -29.28
CA ILE A 222 30.83 18.61 -28.03
C ILE A 222 29.98 17.87 -26.99
N VAL A 223 28.76 18.36 -26.73
CA VAL A 223 27.86 17.76 -25.73
C VAL A 223 27.35 16.37 -26.17
N ARG A 224 27.02 16.19 -27.46
CA ARG A 224 26.61 14.89 -28.01
C ARG A 224 27.71 13.85 -27.93
N TYR A 225 28.95 14.25 -28.18
CA TYR A 225 30.08 13.35 -28.03
C TYR A 225 30.26 12.90 -26.58
N GLN A 226 30.18 13.81 -25.60
CA GLN A 226 30.24 13.43 -24.18
C GLN A 226 29.15 12.42 -23.81
N GLU A 227 27.94 12.56 -24.37
CA GLU A 227 26.84 11.60 -24.19
C GLU A 227 27.20 10.21 -24.74
N GLU A 228 27.73 10.10 -25.95
CA GLU A 228 28.14 8.82 -26.54
C GLU A 228 29.37 8.21 -25.85
N MET A 229 30.32 9.06 -25.43
CA MET A 229 31.51 8.65 -24.70
C MET A 229 31.13 7.91 -23.41
N LEU A 230 30.18 8.45 -22.64
CA LEU A 230 29.74 7.86 -21.38
C LEU A 230 28.95 6.54 -21.57
N LYS A 231 28.46 6.23 -22.78
CA LYS A 231 27.84 4.93 -23.10
C LYS A 231 28.86 3.84 -23.41
N ASN A 232 30.08 4.21 -23.80
CA ASN A 232 31.12 3.28 -24.23
C ASN A 232 31.97 2.80 -23.03
N THR A 233 31.76 1.55 -22.60
CA THR A 233 32.46 0.91 -21.46
C THR A 233 33.95 0.59 -21.69
N ARG A 234 34.51 0.94 -22.85
CA ARG A 234 35.89 0.56 -23.27
C ARG A 234 36.94 1.66 -23.08
N LEU A 235 36.57 2.82 -22.54
CA LEU A 235 37.47 3.96 -22.38
C LEU A 235 38.24 3.88 -21.05
N SER A 236 39.50 4.34 -21.06
CA SER A 236 40.31 4.37 -19.83
C SER A 236 39.86 5.52 -18.92
N ASP A 237 39.88 5.32 -17.60
CA ASP A 237 39.49 6.34 -16.61
C ASP A 237 40.27 7.66 -16.79
N LYS A 238 41.53 7.57 -17.21
CA LYS A 238 42.38 8.74 -17.49
C LYS A 238 41.86 9.60 -18.66
N THR A 239 41.38 8.95 -19.71
CA THR A 239 40.79 9.64 -20.88
C THR A 239 39.54 10.42 -20.47
N VAL A 240 38.73 9.84 -19.59
CA VAL A 240 37.51 10.45 -19.07
C VAL A 240 37.84 11.64 -18.15
N GLU A 241 38.85 11.50 -17.28
CA GLU A 241 39.36 12.59 -16.43
C GLU A 241 39.82 13.80 -17.27
N GLU A 242 40.65 13.57 -18.30
CA GLU A 242 41.15 14.62 -19.19
C GLU A 242 40.00 15.36 -19.92
N VAL A 243 38.98 14.64 -20.39
CA VAL A 243 37.82 15.25 -21.06
C VAL A 243 37.00 16.10 -20.09
N ILE A 244 36.79 15.64 -18.84
CA ILE A 244 36.11 16.43 -17.80
C ILE A 244 36.89 17.71 -17.53
N GLU A 245 38.20 17.59 -17.30
CA GLU A 245 39.05 18.72 -16.94
C GLU A 245 39.06 19.77 -18.06
N GLN A 246 39.27 19.35 -19.31
CA GLN A 246 39.22 20.23 -20.48
C GLN A 246 37.86 20.92 -20.61
N PHE A 247 36.77 20.22 -20.35
CA PHE A 247 35.43 20.78 -20.45
C PHE A 247 35.11 21.79 -19.34
N ILE A 248 35.46 21.49 -18.08
CA ILE A 248 35.26 22.41 -16.96
C ILE A 248 36.13 23.65 -17.11
N VAL A 249 37.40 23.50 -17.51
CA VAL A 249 38.29 24.62 -17.82
C VAL A 249 37.69 25.46 -18.95
N PHE A 250 37.20 24.82 -20.02
CA PHE A 250 36.54 25.50 -21.13
C PHE A 250 35.34 26.34 -20.67
N LEU A 251 34.46 25.79 -19.83
CA LEU A 251 33.34 26.55 -19.25
C LEU A 251 33.81 27.69 -18.31
N SER A 252 35.00 27.56 -17.73
CA SER A 252 35.59 28.52 -16.79
C SER A 252 36.35 29.67 -17.46
N THR A 253 36.61 29.62 -18.78
CA THR A 253 37.54 30.54 -19.47
C THR A 253 37.12 32.02 -19.54
N HIS A 254 35.94 32.41 -19.03
CA HIS A 254 35.53 33.82 -18.92
C HIS A 254 34.86 34.16 -17.59
N SER A 255 35.47 35.10 -16.86
CA SER A 255 34.86 35.83 -15.75
C SER A 255 33.98 36.96 -16.28
N PHE A 256 32.81 37.17 -15.66
CA PHE A 256 31.91 38.29 -15.88
C PHE A 256 32.67 39.61 -16.08
N GLY A 257 32.58 40.18 -17.29
CA GLY A 257 33.24 41.45 -17.62
C GLY A 257 32.66 42.63 -16.84
N ASN A 258 33.53 43.57 -16.46
CA ASN A 258 33.21 44.84 -15.79
C ASN A 258 32.06 45.61 -16.46
N SER A 259 31.36 46.42 -15.65
CA SER A 259 30.09 47.14 -15.88
C SER A 259 29.97 48.07 -17.10
N LEU A 260 30.96 48.14 -18.01
CA LEU A 260 31.05 49.12 -19.09
C LEU A 260 31.20 48.51 -20.51
N GLN A 261 31.12 47.19 -20.68
CA GLN A 261 31.10 46.53 -22.00
C GLN A 261 29.76 45.81 -22.23
N PRO A 262 29.26 45.69 -23.49
CA PRO A 262 28.09 44.87 -23.77
C PRO A 262 28.40 43.43 -23.31
N LYS A 263 27.59 42.90 -22.38
CA LYS A 263 27.77 41.55 -21.81
C LYS A 263 27.66 40.50 -22.93
N THR A 264 28.78 40.11 -23.53
CA THR A 264 28.86 39.00 -24.48
C THR A 264 28.43 37.70 -23.78
N LEU A 265 27.71 36.83 -24.48
CA LEU A 265 27.22 35.58 -23.91
C LEU A 265 28.38 34.61 -23.67
N ASN A 266 28.62 34.22 -22.42
CA ASN A 266 29.65 33.24 -22.08
C ASN A 266 29.26 31.82 -22.54
N MET A 267 30.18 30.87 -22.38
CA MET A 267 29.97 29.47 -22.76
C MET A 267 28.81 28.82 -21.98
N LEU A 268 28.62 29.23 -20.72
CA LEU A 268 27.51 28.79 -19.87
C LEU A 268 26.14 29.24 -20.41
N ASN A 269 26.04 30.46 -20.95
CA ASN A 269 24.83 31.01 -21.58
C ASN A 269 24.51 30.30 -22.91
N ILE A 270 25.54 29.83 -23.63
CA ILE A 270 25.34 29.12 -24.91
C ILE A 270 24.89 27.68 -24.65
N ILE A 271 25.53 26.98 -23.70
CA ILE A 271 25.13 25.62 -23.33
C ILE A 271 23.77 25.59 -22.64
N SER A 272 23.41 26.62 -21.86
CA SER A 272 22.11 26.68 -21.19
C SER A 272 20.94 26.76 -22.17
N VAL A 273 21.11 27.42 -23.32
CA VAL A 273 20.10 27.45 -24.39
C VAL A 273 20.00 26.10 -25.10
N LEU A 274 21.12 25.38 -25.28
CA LEU A 274 21.15 24.06 -25.90
C LEU A 274 20.60 22.95 -25.00
N GLU A 275 20.95 22.96 -23.71
CA GLU A 275 20.50 21.99 -22.71
C GLU A 275 19.99 22.70 -21.43
N PRO A 276 18.78 23.29 -21.41
CA PRO A 276 18.26 24.03 -20.24
C PRO A 276 18.13 23.21 -18.95
N GLN A 277 18.07 21.88 -19.05
CA GLN A 277 17.94 20.96 -17.92
C GLN A 277 19.28 20.41 -17.42
N ALA A 278 20.42 20.95 -17.87
CA ALA A 278 21.76 20.49 -17.50
C ALA A 278 21.91 18.95 -17.55
N LYS A 279 21.54 18.34 -18.69
CA LYS A 279 21.56 16.87 -18.83
C LYS A 279 22.99 16.34 -18.85
N TRP A 280 23.93 17.11 -19.40
CA TRP A 280 25.36 16.80 -19.35
C TRP A 280 25.84 16.49 -17.92
N SER A 281 25.56 17.35 -16.94
CA SER A 281 26.04 17.15 -15.55
C SER A 281 25.44 15.92 -14.88
N LYS A 282 24.15 15.63 -15.14
CA LYS A 282 23.51 14.39 -14.65
C LYS A 282 24.23 13.15 -15.16
N ARG A 283 24.66 13.15 -16.43
CA ARG A 283 25.41 12.04 -17.02
C ARG A 283 26.78 11.85 -16.35
N TRP A 284 27.50 12.95 -16.07
CA TRP A 284 28.79 12.89 -15.37
C TRP A 284 28.66 12.38 -13.92
N LEU A 285 27.57 12.73 -13.24
CA LEU A 285 27.29 12.33 -11.87
C LEU A 285 26.72 10.90 -11.73
N HIS A 286 26.35 10.24 -12.83
CA HIS A 286 25.65 8.95 -12.82
C HIS A 286 26.50 7.80 -12.25
N SER A 287 27.73 7.60 -12.75
CA SER A 287 28.59 6.50 -12.30
C SER A 287 29.48 6.91 -11.12
N LEU A 288 29.81 5.97 -10.22
CA LEU A 288 30.64 6.26 -9.05
C LEU A 288 32.03 6.80 -9.41
N SER A 289 32.68 6.24 -10.44
CA SER A 289 34.02 6.63 -10.90
C SER A 289 34.01 8.01 -11.56
N THR A 290 33.07 8.26 -12.48
CA THR A 290 32.93 9.57 -13.14
C THR A 290 32.54 10.67 -12.15
N ARG A 291 31.63 10.37 -11.21
CA ARG A 291 31.18 11.33 -10.18
C ARG A 291 32.33 11.78 -9.28
N LYS A 292 33.17 10.85 -8.78
CA LYS A 292 34.34 11.20 -7.96
C LYS A 292 35.30 12.12 -8.70
N THR A 293 35.65 11.74 -9.92
CA THR A 293 36.55 12.50 -10.80
C THR A 293 35.99 13.89 -11.11
N PHE A 294 34.71 13.96 -11.46
CA PHE A 294 34.00 15.21 -11.74
C PHE A 294 33.98 16.17 -10.55
N ILE A 295 33.66 15.67 -9.34
CA ILE A 295 33.63 16.49 -8.12
C ILE A 295 35.04 17.00 -7.75
N VAL A 296 36.08 16.17 -7.88
CA VAL A 296 37.47 16.59 -7.64
C VAL A 296 37.91 17.69 -8.62
N ILE A 297 37.54 17.58 -9.89
CA ILE A 297 37.86 18.60 -10.90
C ILE A 297 37.08 19.90 -10.65
N LEU A 298 35.81 19.81 -10.25
CA LEU A 298 35.03 20.99 -9.85
C LEU A 298 35.66 21.69 -8.65
N ALA A 299 36.18 20.96 -7.66
CA ALA A 299 36.90 21.52 -6.52
C ALA A 299 38.14 22.33 -6.94
N LYS A 300 38.79 21.94 -8.04
CA LYS A 300 39.93 22.68 -8.62
C LYS A 300 39.50 23.96 -9.36
N SER A 301 38.21 24.16 -9.62
CA SER A 301 37.65 25.29 -10.39
C SER A 301 36.61 26.12 -9.59
N PRO A 302 37.00 26.73 -8.45
CA PRO A 302 36.04 27.39 -7.54
C PRO A 302 35.36 28.63 -8.15
N THR A 303 36.00 29.31 -9.09
CA THR A 303 35.43 30.50 -9.77
C THR A 303 34.21 30.14 -10.61
N PHE A 304 34.24 29.00 -11.29
CA PHE A 304 33.09 28.51 -12.07
C PHE A 304 31.91 28.17 -11.16
N LEU A 305 32.17 27.46 -10.07
CA LEU A 305 31.13 27.09 -9.10
C LEU A 305 30.50 28.34 -8.46
N GLN A 306 31.32 29.33 -8.11
CA GLN A 306 30.85 30.61 -7.58
C GLN A 306 29.93 31.34 -8.57
N ASN A 307 30.30 31.38 -9.86
CA ASN A 307 29.49 32.01 -10.91
C ASN A 307 28.13 31.32 -11.09
N VAL A 308 28.09 29.98 -11.00
CA VAL A 308 26.86 29.20 -11.05
C VAL A 308 25.97 29.54 -9.85
N ILE A 309 26.51 29.57 -8.64
CA ILE A 309 25.76 29.88 -7.42
C ILE A 309 25.19 31.31 -7.46
N GLU A 310 25.99 32.30 -7.90
CA GLU A 310 25.54 33.69 -8.03
C GLU A 310 24.41 33.82 -9.07
N CYS A 311 24.49 33.08 -10.18
CA CYS A 311 23.41 33.03 -11.17
C CYS A 311 22.11 32.49 -10.57
N VAL A 312 22.18 31.44 -9.74
CA VAL A 312 21.00 30.90 -9.06
C VAL A 312 20.44 31.89 -8.04
N LYS A 313 21.28 32.48 -7.18
CA LYS A 313 20.83 33.46 -6.15
C LYS A 313 20.13 34.66 -6.79
N ASN A 314 20.70 35.20 -7.87
CA ASN A 314 20.08 36.32 -8.59
C ASN A 314 18.76 35.92 -9.24
N GLY A 315 18.68 34.73 -9.86
CA GLY A 315 17.46 34.24 -10.50
C GLY A 315 16.35 33.78 -9.53
N VAL A 316 16.69 33.46 -8.28
CA VAL A 316 15.70 33.21 -7.20
C VAL A 316 15.14 34.52 -6.66
N ALA A 317 15.98 35.57 -6.57
CA ALA A 317 15.61 36.90 -6.09
C ALA A 317 14.74 37.69 -7.09
N GLU A 318 15.07 37.62 -8.38
CA GLU A 318 14.34 38.30 -9.47
C GLU A 318 13.25 37.39 -10.06
N THR A 319 12.15 37.96 -10.58
CA THR A 319 11.12 37.18 -11.26
C THR A 319 11.55 36.85 -12.70
N PRO A 320 11.75 35.56 -13.05
CA PRO A 320 12.21 35.16 -14.38
C PRO A 320 11.19 35.50 -15.48
N CYS A 321 11.69 35.96 -16.63
CA CYS A 321 10.89 36.29 -17.81
C CYS A 321 10.35 35.02 -18.51
N SER A 322 9.24 35.15 -19.23
CA SER A 322 8.70 34.08 -20.07
C SER A 322 9.68 33.70 -21.19
N LEU A 323 9.83 32.39 -21.43
CA LEU A 323 10.65 31.90 -22.54
C LEU A 323 9.94 32.24 -23.86
N SER A 324 10.54 33.13 -24.65
CA SER A 324 10.01 33.54 -25.95
C SER A 324 11.05 33.32 -27.05
N ILE A 325 10.55 32.92 -28.21
CA ILE A 325 11.31 32.78 -29.45
C ILE A 325 10.55 33.60 -30.49
N SER A 326 11.20 34.62 -31.06
CA SER A 326 10.60 35.40 -32.14
C SER A 326 10.99 34.79 -33.48
N ILE A 327 9.99 34.43 -34.29
CA ILE A 327 10.17 34.10 -35.70
C ILE A 327 9.70 35.33 -36.47
N MET A 328 10.62 36.00 -37.17
CA MET A 328 10.27 37.18 -37.98
C MET A 328 9.81 36.74 -39.37
N ASP A 329 8.68 37.28 -39.82
CA ASP A 329 7.93 36.84 -41.02
C ASP A 329 8.67 37.04 -42.36
N GLU A 330 9.69 37.89 -42.44
CA GLU A 330 10.28 38.20 -43.74
C GLU A 330 11.19 37.08 -44.31
N ASN A 331 11.56 36.05 -43.53
CA ASN A 331 12.39 34.91 -44.01
C ASN A 331 12.39 33.62 -43.14
N ASN A 332 11.43 33.40 -42.22
CA ASN A 332 11.51 32.30 -41.22
C ASN A 332 12.77 32.39 -40.33
N GLU A 333 13.08 33.59 -39.83
CA GLU A 333 14.32 33.85 -39.08
C GLU A 333 14.12 33.60 -37.57
N LEU A 334 14.94 32.72 -36.98
CA LEU A 334 14.92 32.38 -35.55
C LEU A 334 15.79 33.37 -34.74
N CYS A 335 15.19 34.11 -33.81
CA CYS A 335 15.91 34.95 -32.84
C CYS A 335 15.51 34.61 -31.40
N ILE A 336 16.51 34.44 -30.53
CA ILE A 336 16.33 34.20 -29.09
C ILE A 336 16.75 35.48 -28.35
N PRO A 337 15.82 36.17 -27.69
CA PRO A 337 16.11 37.42 -26.98
C PRO A 337 16.93 37.18 -25.71
N GLY A 338 17.65 38.20 -25.25
CA GLY A 338 18.49 38.15 -24.04
C GLY A 338 17.79 37.63 -22.79
N ASN A 339 16.58 38.11 -22.53
CA ASN A 339 15.81 37.70 -21.36
C ASN A 339 15.51 36.19 -21.35
N THR A 340 15.25 35.58 -22.52
CA THR A 340 15.08 34.12 -22.65
C THR A 340 16.36 33.38 -22.30
N ILE A 341 17.52 33.95 -22.66
CA ILE A 341 18.85 33.38 -22.38
C ILE A 341 19.18 33.48 -20.89
N GLU A 342 18.85 34.60 -20.24
CA GLU A 342 19.02 34.76 -18.79
C GLU A 342 18.15 33.76 -18.02
N THR A 343 16.86 33.64 -18.36
CA THR A 343 15.97 32.63 -17.76
C THR A 343 16.47 31.20 -18.01
N ALA A 344 16.90 30.87 -19.23
CA ALA A 344 17.43 29.53 -19.55
C ALA A 344 18.72 29.22 -18.78
N THR A 345 19.59 30.22 -18.61
CA THR A 345 20.84 30.11 -17.83
C THR A 345 20.57 29.91 -16.36
N TYR A 346 19.63 30.67 -15.79
CA TYR A 346 19.16 30.45 -14.43
C TYR A 346 18.65 29.02 -14.22
N LEU A 347 17.71 28.56 -15.07
CA LEU A 347 17.14 27.21 -14.95
C LEU A 347 18.19 26.10 -15.11
N HIS A 348 19.15 26.29 -16.01
CA HIS A 348 20.28 25.39 -16.18
C HIS A 348 21.15 25.31 -14.93
N CYS A 349 21.51 26.46 -14.36
CA CYS A 349 22.32 26.54 -13.14
C CYS A 349 21.58 25.98 -11.93
N LEU A 350 20.29 26.28 -11.78
CA LEU A 350 19.44 25.75 -10.71
C LEU A 350 19.38 24.21 -10.79
N THR A 351 19.18 23.68 -11.99
CA THR A 351 19.16 22.23 -12.21
C THR A 351 20.52 21.61 -11.91
N PHE A 352 21.62 22.22 -12.34
CA PHE A 352 22.97 21.74 -12.06
C PHE A 352 23.27 21.73 -10.55
N VAL A 353 22.94 22.80 -9.82
CA VAL A 353 23.09 22.85 -8.36
C VAL A 353 22.23 21.79 -7.68
N SER A 354 20.97 21.61 -8.12
CA SER A 354 20.10 20.57 -7.57
C SER A 354 20.70 19.16 -7.70
N GLN A 355 21.30 18.85 -8.86
CA GLN A 355 21.95 17.57 -9.11
C GLN A 355 23.21 17.36 -8.26
N LEU A 356 23.96 18.43 -7.95
CA LEU A 356 25.09 18.35 -7.03
C LEU A 356 24.63 18.08 -5.60
N CYS A 357 23.58 18.76 -5.14
CA CYS A 357 23.01 18.56 -3.80
C CYS A 357 22.45 17.15 -3.59
N SER A 358 22.03 16.46 -4.66
CA SER A 358 21.60 15.06 -4.59
C SER A 358 22.70 14.09 -4.13
N TYR A 359 23.97 14.49 -4.09
CA TYR A 359 25.08 13.64 -3.65
C TYR A 359 25.83 14.24 -2.47
N GLU A 360 26.18 13.40 -1.48
CA GLU A 360 26.90 13.83 -0.27
C GLU A 360 28.22 14.54 -0.59
N ALA A 361 29.00 14.00 -1.53
CA ALA A 361 30.26 14.61 -1.97
C ALA A 361 30.03 15.97 -2.67
N GLY A 362 28.88 16.18 -3.32
CA GLY A 362 28.51 17.47 -3.91
C GLY A 362 28.09 18.49 -2.86
N ARG A 363 27.35 18.08 -1.82
CA ARG A 363 27.04 18.94 -0.67
C ARG A 363 28.30 19.37 0.08
N LYS A 364 29.22 18.43 0.35
CA LYS A 364 30.54 18.73 0.94
C LYS A 364 31.32 19.71 0.08
N LEU A 365 31.35 19.53 -1.24
CA LEU A 365 31.99 20.46 -2.16
C LEU A 365 31.43 21.89 -2.03
N LEU A 366 30.10 22.05 -1.96
CA LEU A 366 29.44 23.35 -1.84
C LEU A 366 29.71 24.06 -0.50
N VAL A 367 29.97 23.29 0.57
CA VAL A 367 30.28 23.81 1.92
C VAL A 367 31.78 24.07 2.12
N GLU A 368 32.64 23.16 1.67
CA GLU A 368 34.09 23.15 1.94
C GLU A 368 34.92 23.93 0.90
N SER A 369 34.38 24.19 -0.30
CA SER A 369 35.12 24.94 -1.32
C SER A 369 35.37 26.38 -0.87
N SER A 370 36.52 26.95 -1.27
CA SER A 370 36.92 28.34 -0.98
C SER A 370 36.07 29.36 -1.75
N LEU A 371 34.75 29.24 -1.70
CA LEU A 371 33.78 30.17 -2.25
C LEU A 371 33.81 31.46 -1.42
N LYS A 372 33.65 32.62 -2.08
CA LYS A 372 33.58 33.89 -1.34
C LYS A 372 32.32 34.01 -0.47
N THR A 373 31.28 33.23 -0.77
CA THR A 373 30.06 33.11 0.03
C THR A 373 29.78 31.62 0.30
N PRO A 374 29.61 31.20 1.57
CA PRO A 374 29.22 29.83 1.86
C PRO A 374 27.84 29.54 1.28
N PHE A 375 27.67 28.35 0.73
CA PHE A 375 26.37 27.87 0.25
C PHE A 375 25.78 26.92 1.29
N ASP A 376 24.80 27.42 2.04
CA ASP A 376 23.99 26.57 2.92
C ASP A 376 22.77 26.03 2.16
N VAL A 377 22.56 24.72 2.23
CA VAL A 377 21.49 24.06 1.47
C VAL A 377 20.12 24.39 2.07
N ALA A 378 20.02 24.54 3.40
CA ALA A 378 18.74 24.79 4.05
C ALA A 378 18.24 26.22 3.81
N ASP A 379 19.11 27.22 3.96
CA ASP A 379 18.80 28.61 3.62
C ASP A 379 18.37 28.72 2.15
N PHE A 380 19.06 28.01 1.26
CA PHE A 380 18.72 27.96 -0.16
C PHE A 380 17.35 27.33 -0.43
N LEU A 381 16.98 26.27 0.28
CA LEU A 381 15.65 25.65 0.15
C LEU A 381 14.53 26.62 0.59
N ILE A 382 14.75 27.42 1.63
CA ILE A 382 13.82 28.46 2.08
C ILE A 382 13.69 29.58 1.04
N GLU A 383 14.81 30.06 0.48
CA GLU A 383 14.82 31.04 -0.61
C GLU A 383 14.09 30.52 -1.86
N LEU A 384 14.35 29.27 -2.25
CA LEU A 384 13.69 28.61 -3.38
C LEU A 384 12.19 28.43 -3.15
N LEU A 385 11.78 28.04 -1.94
CA LEU A 385 10.38 27.95 -1.53
C LEU A 385 9.69 29.32 -1.67
N ASN A 386 10.30 30.39 -1.18
CA ASN A 386 9.77 31.75 -1.30
C ASN A 386 9.64 32.20 -2.77
N SER A 387 10.59 31.81 -3.63
CA SER A 387 10.52 32.10 -5.08
C SER A 387 9.44 31.29 -5.79
N LEU A 388 9.35 29.97 -5.55
CA LEU A 388 8.29 29.10 -6.08
C LEU A 388 6.90 29.61 -5.71
N ASN A 389 6.76 30.08 -4.49
CA ASN A 389 5.55 30.69 -3.97
C ASN A 389 5.15 32.00 -4.67
N LYS A 390 6.11 32.82 -5.11
CA LYS A 390 5.86 34.01 -5.94
C LYS A 390 5.50 33.59 -7.38
N LEU A 391 6.24 32.63 -7.94
CA LEU A 391 6.02 32.12 -9.29
C LEU A 391 4.65 31.47 -9.47
N ALA A 392 4.14 30.83 -8.42
CA ALA A 392 2.84 30.18 -8.47
C ALA A 392 1.68 31.17 -8.73
N ALA A 393 1.80 32.42 -8.28
CA ALA A 393 0.78 33.46 -8.49
C ALA A 393 0.80 34.06 -9.90
N ASP A 394 2.00 34.24 -10.50
CA ASP A 394 2.20 35.15 -11.64
C ASP A 394 2.89 34.54 -12.89
N ALA A 395 3.35 33.28 -12.93
CA ALA A 395 4.31 32.83 -13.95
C ALA A 395 3.83 31.80 -15.01
N PRO A 396 4.42 31.82 -16.24
CA PRO A 396 4.21 30.84 -17.31
C PRO A 396 4.68 29.41 -16.93
N SER A 397 3.90 28.40 -17.31
CA SER A 397 4.01 27.01 -16.84
C SER A 397 5.39 26.35 -16.94
N GLY A 398 6.25 26.75 -17.88
CA GLY A 398 7.56 26.13 -18.11
C GLY A 398 8.60 26.40 -17.02
N VAL A 399 8.71 27.64 -16.52
CA VAL A 399 9.74 28.04 -15.54
C VAL A 399 9.42 27.46 -14.16
N TYR A 400 8.15 27.58 -13.75
CA TYR A 400 7.65 26.99 -12.52
C TYR A 400 7.89 25.47 -12.46
N ASN A 401 7.58 24.74 -13.54
CA ASN A 401 7.79 23.29 -13.58
C ASN A 401 9.27 22.89 -13.46
N ALA A 402 10.18 23.64 -14.10
CA ALA A 402 11.61 23.37 -14.00
C ALA A 402 12.15 23.60 -12.58
N SER A 403 11.72 24.68 -11.92
CA SER A 403 12.08 24.95 -10.52
C SER A 403 11.50 23.92 -9.55
N CYS A 404 10.26 23.45 -9.77
CA CYS A 404 9.67 22.35 -9.00
C CYS A 404 10.47 21.04 -9.15
N ASN A 405 10.93 20.72 -10.37
CA ASN A 405 11.78 19.55 -10.60
C ASN A 405 13.14 19.66 -9.90
N ALA A 406 13.72 20.86 -9.87
CA ALA A 406 14.96 21.11 -9.14
C ALA A 406 14.79 20.91 -7.63
N LEU A 407 13.69 21.41 -7.06
CA LEU A 407 13.31 21.13 -5.67
C LEU A 407 13.17 19.62 -5.44
N GLN A 408 12.44 18.91 -6.30
CA GLN A 408 12.25 17.46 -6.17
C GLN A 408 13.59 16.70 -6.16
N ASN A 409 14.53 17.03 -7.06
CA ASN A 409 15.86 16.40 -7.09
C ASN A 409 16.64 16.59 -5.77
N MET A 410 16.39 17.68 -5.04
CA MET A 410 17.00 17.93 -3.74
C MET A 410 16.29 17.16 -2.62
N LEU A 411 14.97 16.96 -2.71
CA LEU A 411 14.16 16.23 -1.72
C LEU A 411 14.26 14.70 -1.87
N ASP A 412 14.48 14.15 -3.06
CA ASP A 412 14.52 12.70 -3.33
C ASP A 412 15.66 11.93 -2.62
N VAL A 413 16.45 12.56 -1.74
CA VAL A 413 17.63 11.98 -1.08
C VAL A 413 17.45 12.01 0.44
N SER A 414 17.37 10.83 1.07
CA SER A 414 16.51 10.60 2.25
C SER A 414 17.03 11.01 3.64
N ASP A 415 18.34 11.09 3.93
CA ASP A 415 18.74 11.03 5.36
C ASP A 415 19.43 12.29 5.93
N VAL A 416 19.75 13.32 5.13
CA VAL A 416 20.72 14.37 5.55
C VAL A 416 20.19 15.82 5.49
N LEU A 417 18.99 16.07 4.96
CA LEU A 417 18.47 17.44 4.73
C LEU A 417 17.24 17.80 5.57
N TYR A 418 17.06 17.14 6.71
CA TYR A 418 15.99 17.53 7.63
C TYR A 418 16.30 18.91 8.24
N ASN A 419 15.52 19.93 7.87
CA ASN A 419 15.60 21.27 8.45
C ASN A 419 14.21 21.70 8.95
N ILE A 420 14.11 21.87 10.27
CA ILE A 420 12.86 22.24 10.96
C ILE A 420 12.31 23.58 10.44
N ASP A 421 13.17 24.58 10.20
CA ASP A 421 12.74 25.91 9.76
C ASP A 421 12.15 25.87 8.34
N PHE A 422 12.70 25.05 7.44
CA PHE A 422 12.18 24.86 6.08
C PHE A 422 10.78 24.23 6.08
N TYR A 423 10.60 23.16 6.87
CA TYR A 423 9.30 22.52 7.00
C TYR A 423 8.30 23.44 7.71
N HIS A 424 8.69 24.10 8.80
CA HIS A 424 7.87 25.05 9.51
C HIS A 424 7.43 26.22 8.60
N ALA A 425 8.33 26.78 7.79
CA ALA A 425 8.00 27.83 6.82
C ALA A 425 6.96 27.36 5.79
N THR A 426 7.03 26.10 5.36
CA THR A 426 6.05 25.48 4.46
C THR A 426 4.68 25.36 5.13
N LEU A 427 4.66 24.87 6.38
CA LEU A 427 3.43 24.61 7.13
C LEU A 427 2.74 25.90 7.61
N CYS A 428 3.48 26.91 8.06
CA CYS A 428 2.91 28.22 8.44
C CYS A 428 2.16 28.86 7.29
N ARG A 429 2.69 28.79 6.06
CA ARG A 429 1.99 29.32 4.89
C ARG A 429 0.68 28.57 4.64
N LEU A 430 0.66 27.25 4.80
CA LEU A 430 -0.58 26.46 4.67
C LEU A 430 -1.63 26.88 5.71
N ALA A 431 -1.21 27.12 6.95
CA ALA A 431 -2.08 27.60 8.03
C ALA A 431 -2.63 29.02 7.78
N SER A 432 -1.86 29.88 7.12
CA SER A 432 -2.25 31.26 6.80
C SER A 432 -3.27 31.41 5.65
N LEU A 433 -3.60 30.33 4.92
CA LEU A 433 -4.53 30.38 3.80
C LEU A 433 -6.00 30.47 4.27
N SER A 434 -6.79 31.34 3.64
CA SER A 434 -8.21 31.53 3.99
C SER A 434 -9.07 30.32 3.57
N GLU A 435 -10.09 30.02 4.38
CA GLU A 435 -10.92 28.80 4.30
C GLU A 435 -11.58 28.54 2.93
N ASN A 436 -11.81 29.58 2.15
CA ASN A 436 -12.62 29.52 0.93
C ASN A 436 -11.82 29.35 -0.38
N ASN A 437 -10.49 29.53 -0.37
CA ASN A 437 -9.65 29.46 -1.59
C ASN A 437 -8.25 28.86 -1.31
N ILE A 438 -8.20 27.71 -0.64
CA ILE A 438 -6.95 27.00 -0.38
C ILE A 438 -6.51 26.27 -1.65
N LYS A 439 -5.58 26.85 -2.40
CA LYS A 439 -4.89 26.17 -3.50
C LYS A 439 -3.54 25.68 -3.01
N ILE A 440 -3.42 24.37 -2.79
CA ILE A 440 -2.12 23.74 -2.52
C ILE A 440 -1.37 23.63 -3.84
N TRP A 441 -0.15 24.15 -3.87
CA TRP A 441 0.69 24.11 -5.05
C TRP A 441 1.49 22.80 -5.12
N PRO A 442 1.83 22.31 -6.33
CA PRO A 442 2.61 21.09 -6.50
C PRO A 442 3.90 21.02 -5.66
N HIS A 443 4.64 22.13 -5.55
CA HIS A 443 5.85 22.16 -4.73
C HIS A 443 5.57 21.95 -3.24
N THR A 444 4.43 22.43 -2.74
CA THR A 444 4.01 22.20 -1.35
C THR A 444 3.65 20.74 -1.12
N LEU A 445 2.95 20.09 -2.07
CA LEU A 445 2.68 18.65 -2.01
C LEU A 445 3.97 17.83 -1.99
N ASN A 446 4.96 18.20 -2.81
CA ASN A 446 6.26 17.53 -2.85
C ASN A 446 6.99 17.64 -1.50
N ILE A 447 6.95 18.81 -0.85
CA ILE A 447 7.56 19.01 0.46
C ILE A 447 6.86 18.18 1.54
N ILE A 448 5.52 18.19 1.58
CA ILE A 448 4.75 17.39 2.54
C ILE A 448 5.00 15.89 2.29
N SER A 449 5.03 15.46 1.03
CA SER A 449 5.31 14.06 0.68
C SER A 449 6.68 13.63 1.18
N HIS A 450 7.71 14.47 1.02
CA HIS A 450 9.03 14.19 1.55
C HIS A 450 9.04 14.22 3.08
N MET A 451 8.34 15.16 3.71
CA MET A 451 8.22 15.26 5.16
C MET A 451 7.65 13.98 5.78
N ILE A 452 6.64 13.36 5.17
CA ILE A 452 6.07 12.07 5.63
C ILE A 452 7.14 10.97 5.69
N ASP A 453 8.06 10.96 4.73
CA ASP A 453 9.11 9.94 4.65
C ASP A 453 10.28 10.21 5.65
N THR A 454 10.24 11.29 6.45
CA THR A 454 11.25 11.62 7.47
C THR A 454 10.85 11.17 8.88
N VAL A 455 11.83 10.96 9.78
CA VAL A 455 11.60 10.47 11.15
C VAL A 455 10.69 11.39 11.98
N ASP A 456 10.95 12.70 11.95
CA ASP A 456 10.21 13.67 12.78
C ASP A 456 9.00 14.27 12.05
N GLY A 457 8.93 14.16 10.73
CA GLY A 457 7.92 14.83 9.90
C GLY A 457 6.46 14.51 10.22
N PRO A 458 6.06 13.23 10.44
CA PRO A 458 4.71 12.87 10.87
C PRO A 458 4.22 13.65 12.10
N ALA A 459 5.09 13.85 13.10
CA ALA A 459 4.74 14.59 14.30
C ALA A 459 4.48 16.09 14.02
N PHE A 460 5.22 16.70 13.08
CA PHE A 460 4.97 18.08 12.65
C PHE A 460 3.67 18.23 11.86
N LEU A 461 3.25 17.18 11.14
CA LEU A 461 2.01 17.20 10.36
C LEU A 461 0.77 17.06 11.24
N THR A 462 0.86 16.32 12.34
CA THR A 462 -0.25 16.08 13.28
C THR A 462 -0.35 17.12 14.40
N THR A 463 0.70 17.89 14.66
CA THR A 463 0.70 18.97 15.67
C THR A 463 0.21 20.31 15.12
N ASN A 464 -0.35 21.14 16.01
CA ASN A 464 -0.81 22.47 15.65
C ASN A 464 0.37 23.42 15.40
N CYS A 465 0.48 23.95 14.17
CA CYS A 465 1.45 24.98 13.84
C CYS A 465 1.12 26.30 14.55
N LYS A 466 1.99 26.75 15.45
CA LYS A 466 1.90 28.09 16.05
C LYS A 466 2.70 29.06 15.18
N GLU A 467 2.05 30.01 14.53
CA GLU A 467 2.77 31.11 13.90
C GLU A 467 3.53 31.90 14.96
N HIS A 468 4.85 32.09 14.79
CA HIS A 468 5.62 33.08 15.55
C HIS A 468 5.28 34.49 15.04
N SER A 469 4.04 34.94 15.21
CA SER A 469 3.67 36.34 15.04
C SER A 469 2.94 36.82 16.29
N THR A 470 3.53 37.80 16.97
CA THR A 470 3.14 38.29 18.30
C THR A 470 1.82 39.07 18.33
N ASN A 471 0.93 38.96 17.33
CA ASN A 471 -0.25 39.83 17.23
C ASN A 471 -1.45 39.20 16.50
N PHE A 472 -1.88 37.98 16.83
CA PHE A 472 -3.23 37.50 16.47
C PHE A 472 -3.73 36.46 17.49
N GLU A 473 -4.35 36.91 18.59
CA GLU A 473 -4.82 36.06 19.69
C GLU A 473 -6.12 35.27 19.43
N ASN A 474 -6.66 35.18 18.21
CA ASN A 474 -8.00 34.59 17.99
C ASN A 474 -8.20 33.72 16.72
N ILE A 475 -7.14 33.24 16.06
CA ILE A 475 -7.30 32.26 14.97
C ILE A 475 -6.99 30.87 15.53
N SER A 476 -7.95 29.93 15.43
CA SER A 476 -7.73 28.54 15.84
C SER A 476 -6.52 27.98 15.09
N SER A 477 -5.50 27.54 15.83
CA SER A 477 -4.33 26.90 15.25
C SER A 477 -4.78 25.61 14.55
N LYS A 478 -4.78 25.58 13.22
CA LYS A 478 -5.22 24.43 12.45
C LYS A 478 -4.05 23.48 12.20
N CYS A 479 -4.28 22.19 12.48
CA CYS A 479 -3.37 21.12 12.13
C CYS A 479 -3.15 21.06 10.60
N PRO A 480 -1.91 20.93 10.10
CA PRO A 480 -1.61 20.83 8.67
C PRO A 480 -2.41 19.76 7.92
N VAL A 481 -2.57 18.57 8.51
CA VAL A 481 -3.35 17.47 7.91
C VAL A 481 -4.81 17.89 7.70
N ALA A 482 -5.40 18.58 8.68
CA ALA A 482 -6.77 19.09 8.58
C ALA A 482 -6.92 20.05 7.38
N ILE A 483 -5.92 20.90 7.12
CA ILE A 483 -5.90 21.82 5.98
C ILE A 483 -5.76 21.05 4.65
N VAL A 484 -4.92 20.02 4.60
CA VAL A 484 -4.79 19.14 3.43
C VAL A 484 -6.11 18.45 3.11
N MET A 485 -6.79 17.90 4.12
CA MET A 485 -8.11 17.28 3.97
C MET A 485 -9.17 18.28 3.48
N GLN A 486 -9.16 19.52 3.99
CA GLN A 486 -10.07 20.57 3.53
C GLN A 486 -9.81 20.97 2.07
N CYS A 487 -8.55 21.11 1.67
CA CYS A 487 -8.19 21.41 0.28
C CYS A 487 -8.65 20.29 -0.67
N MET A 488 -8.44 19.03 -0.29
CA MET A 488 -8.88 17.88 -1.05
C MET A 488 -10.40 17.86 -1.23
N SER A 489 -11.14 18.13 -0.16
CA SER A 489 -12.60 18.25 -0.17
C SER A 489 -13.07 19.31 -1.17
N ASN A 490 -12.38 20.46 -1.20
CA ASN A 490 -12.67 21.53 -2.15
C ASN A 490 -12.34 21.15 -3.60
N LEU A 491 -11.25 20.41 -3.84
CA LEU A 491 -10.90 19.91 -5.18
C LEU A 491 -11.95 18.92 -5.71
N LEU A 492 -12.49 18.03 -4.87
CA LEU A 492 -13.57 17.10 -5.26
C LEU A 492 -14.89 17.80 -5.57
N LYS A 493 -15.16 18.94 -4.90
CA LYS A 493 -16.39 19.73 -5.14
C LYS A 493 -16.36 20.47 -6.49
N GLN A 494 -15.20 20.62 -7.14
CA GLN A 494 -15.06 21.31 -8.43
C GLN A 494 -15.81 20.60 -9.57
N PRO A 495 -16.22 21.33 -10.62
CA PRO A 495 -16.79 20.70 -11.82
C PRO A 495 -15.71 19.98 -12.63
N PHE A 496 -16.07 18.82 -13.22
CA PHE A 496 -15.16 17.97 -14.02
C PHE A 496 -14.44 18.71 -15.16
N SER A 497 -15.01 19.78 -15.69
CA SER A 497 -14.43 20.60 -16.76
C SER A 497 -13.19 21.40 -16.32
N ILE A 498 -13.03 21.67 -15.02
CA ILE A 498 -11.97 22.54 -14.46
C ILE A 498 -10.96 21.73 -13.62
N MET A 499 -11.28 20.46 -13.30
CA MET A 499 -10.42 19.61 -12.48
C MET A 499 -9.08 19.30 -13.17
N ASP A 500 -7.98 19.65 -12.49
CA ASP A 500 -6.65 19.14 -12.82
C ASP A 500 -6.46 17.74 -12.22
N ILE A 501 -6.70 16.72 -13.05
CA ILE A 501 -6.64 15.31 -12.64
C ILE A 501 -5.25 14.93 -12.13
N LYS A 502 -4.18 15.48 -12.70
CA LYS A 502 -2.82 15.12 -12.25
C LYS A 502 -2.58 15.62 -10.83
N CYS A 503 -2.97 16.87 -10.56
CA CYS A 503 -2.88 17.46 -9.22
C CYS A 503 -3.72 16.67 -8.21
N ILE A 504 -4.95 16.31 -8.59
CA ILE A 504 -5.85 15.56 -7.72
C ILE A 504 -5.30 14.16 -7.41
N LEU A 505 -4.81 13.42 -8.41
CA LEU A 505 -4.21 12.10 -8.20
C LEU A 505 -2.95 12.19 -7.33
N SER A 506 -2.10 13.22 -7.50
CA SER A 506 -0.96 13.42 -6.59
C SER A 506 -1.39 13.72 -5.16
N SER A 507 -2.47 14.48 -4.97
CA SER A 507 -3.03 14.74 -3.63
C SER A 507 -3.63 13.48 -3.00
N PHE A 508 -4.32 12.64 -3.76
CA PHE A 508 -4.82 11.35 -3.27
C PHE A 508 -3.70 10.42 -2.85
N ASN A 509 -2.62 10.31 -3.65
CA ASN A 509 -1.45 9.52 -3.27
C ASN A 509 -0.77 10.05 -1.99
N LEU A 510 -0.75 11.38 -1.80
CA LEU A 510 -0.24 11.97 -0.57
C LEU A 510 -1.11 11.59 0.63
N ILE A 511 -2.43 11.64 0.47
CA ILE A 511 -3.38 11.28 1.54
C ILE A 511 -3.30 9.79 1.85
N GLU A 512 -3.17 8.94 0.84
CA GLU A 512 -2.93 7.51 1.01
C GLU A 512 -1.71 7.26 1.91
N LYS A 513 -0.58 7.94 1.64
CA LYS A 513 0.61 7.90 2.50
C LYS A 513 0.38 8.50 3.90
N LEU A 514 -0.40 9.58 4.01
CA LEU A 514 -0.70 10.19 5.30
C LEU A 514 -1.45 9.23 6.22
N PHE A 515 -2.40 8.46 5.69
CA PHE A 515 -3.16 7.49 6.49
C PHE A 515 -2.38 6.22 6.86
N ASP A 516 -1.15 6.04 6.37
CA ASP A 516 -0.22 5.06 6.96
C ASP A 516 0.28 5.52 8.34
N ILE A 517 0.19 6.83 8.64
CA ILE A 517 0.46 7.38 9.98
C ILE A 517 -0.83 7.30 10.80
N TYR A 518 -0.78 6.59 11.93
CA TYR A 518 -1.95 6.29 12.74
C TYR A 518 -2.67 7.53 13.31
N ASP A 519 -1.91 8.51 13.83
CA ASP A 519 -2.47 9.71 14.50
C ASP A 519 -3.13 10.72 13.52
N VAL A 520 -3.00 10.51 12.21
CA VAL A 520 -3.54 11.42 11.18
C VAL A 520 -5.05 11.48 11.20
N TYR A 521 -5.73 10.37 11.49
CA TYR A 521 -7.19 10.36 11.57
C TYR A 521 -7.68 11.21 12.74
N GLU A 522 -7.12 11.01 13.94
CA GLU A 522 -7.47 11.77 15.15
C GLU A 522 -7.22 13.28 14.93
N ALA A 523 -6.08 13.63 14.31
CA ALA A 523 -5.71 15.02 14.05
C ALA A 523 -6.62 15.73 13.01
N ALA A 524 -7.34 15.00 12.17
CA ALA A 524 -8.17 15.55 11.08
C ALA A 524 -9.63 15.11 11.10
N GLN A 525 -10.08 14.45 12.17
CA GLN A 525 -11.40 13.82 12.28
C GLN A 525 -12.54 14.77 11.88
N GLU A 526 -12.59 15.97 12.46
CA GLU A 526 -13.64 16.97 12.18
C GLU A 526 -13.71 17.32 10.69
N GLN A 527 -12.57 17.50 10.02
CA GLN A 527 -12.54 17.83 8.59
C GLN A 527 -12.89 16.64 7.70
N ILE A 528 -12.54 15.42 8.12
CA ILE A 528 -12.91 14.20 7.40
C ILE A 528 -14.44 14.05 7.41
N GLU A 529 -15.04 14.13 8.58
CA GLU A 529 -16.48 13.93 8.79
C GLU A 529 -17.32 15.06 8.18
N MET A 530 -16.97 16.33 8.44
CA MET A 530 -17.81 17.48 8.05
C MET A 530 -17.59 17.94 6.61
N GLN A 531 -16.45 17.62 5.99
CA GLN A 531 -16.07 18.19 4.69
C GLN A 531 -15.71 17.13 3.65
N PHE A 532 -14.85 16.16 4.00
CA PHE A 532 -14.35 15.18 3.03
C PHE A 532 -15.40 14.17 2.62
N TYR A 533 -16.06 13.48 3.56
CA TYR A 533 -17.10 12.52 3.22
C TYR A 533 -18.26 13.19 2.45
N PRO A 534 -18.81 14.36 2.86
CA PRO A 534 -19.80 15.06 2.05
C PRO A 534 -19.31 15.44 0.64
N ALA A 535 -18.02 15.75 0.46
CA ALA A 535 -17.44 16.00 -0.86
C ALA A 535 -17.44 14.74 -1.74
N VAL A 536 -17.08 13.60 -1.17
CA VAL A 536 -17.09 12.29 -1.84
C VAL A 536 -18.53 11.85 -2.19
N ALA A 537 -19.49 12.04 -1.28
CA ALA A 537 -20.90 11.77 -1.57
C ALA A 537 -21.41 12.61 -2.75
N ASN A 538 -21.03 13.89 -2.80
CA ASN A 538 -21.34 14.77 -3.93
C ASN A 538 -20.66 14.33 -5.23
N PHE A 539 -19.44 13.82 -5.15
CA PHE A 539 -18.71 13.25 -6.28
C PHE A 539 -19.45 12.03 -6.87
N TYR A 540 -19.82 11.04 -6.04
CA TYR A 540 -20.56 9.86 -6.51
C TYR A 540 -21.95 10.22 -7.08
N LYS A 541 -22.67 11.18 -6.47
CA LYS A 541 -23.95 11.69 -7.01
C LYS A 541 -23.80 12.32 -8.41
N ARG A 542 -22.61 12.84 -8.76
CA ARG A 542 -22.32 13.48 -10.05
C ARG A 542 -21.85 12.48 -11.12
N ILE A 543 -21.12 11.42 -10.74
CA ILE A 543 -20.60 10.42 -11.68
C ILE A 543 -21.73 9.82 -12.55
N ASN A 544 -22.86 9.50 -11.94
CA ASN A 544 -24.02 8.92 -12.63
C ASN A 544 -24.63 9.83 -13.71
N LYS A 545 -24.31 11.14 -13.72
CA LYS A 545 -24.83 12.12 -14.70
C LYS A 545 -23.86 12.44 -15.84
N CYS A 546 -22.57 12.08 -15.72
CA CYS A 546 -21.50 12.54 -16.63
C CYS A 546 -20.68 11.40 -17.27
N SER A 547 -21.19 10.15 -17.22
CA SER A 547 -20.40 8.94 -17.47
C SER A 547 -19.82 8.80 -18.89
N VAL A 548 -20.44 9.36 -19.93
CA VAL A 548 -20.07 9.01 -21.32
C VAL A 548 -18.86 9.78 -21.87
N GLU A 549 -18.66 11.05 -21.50
CA GLU A 549 -17.59 11.89 -22.10
C GLU A 549 -16.24 11.84 -21.33
N ASN A 550 -16.26 11.41 -20.07
CA ASN A 550 -15.07 11.42 -19.19
C ASN A 550 -14.82 10.08 -18.48
N GLU A 551 -15.28 8.96 -19.04
CA GLU A 551 -15.26 7.63 -18.42
C GLU A 551 -13.88 7.24 -17.83
N ASN A 552 -12.81 7.31 -18.64
CA ASN A 552 -11.45 6.98 -18.17
C ASN A 552 -10.97 7.87 -17.00
N LYS A 553 -11.36 9.15 -17.00
CA LYS A 553 -10.97 10.11 -15.95
C LYS A 553 -11.73 9.82 -14.66
N ILE A 554 -13.01 9.48 -14.78
CA ILE A 554 -13.87 9.09 -13.67
C ILE A 554 -13.36 7.80 -13.04
N GLN A 555 -13.01 6.79 -13.83
CA GLN A 555 -12.46 5.53 -13.32
C GLN A 555 -11.14 5.71 -12.56
N GLN A 556 -10.23 6.55 -13.06
CA GLN A 556 -8.98 6.87 -12.35
C GLN A 556 -9.24 7.55 -11.01
N LEU A 557 -10.18 8.50 -10.99
CA LEU A 557 -10.53 9.23 -9.78
C LEU A 557 -11.28 8.37 -8.77
N ASP A 558 -12.23 7.54 -9.23
CA ASP A 558 -12.94 6.55 -8.42
C ASP A 558 -11.97 5.56 -7.78
N SER A 559 -11.01 5.05 -8.54
CA SER A 559 -9.96 4.17 -8.01
C SER A 559 -9.12 4.88 -6.93
N ALA A 560 -8.74 6.14 -7.13
CA ALA A 560 -7.97 6.91 -6.15
C ALA A 560 -8.79 7.21 -4.87
N VAL A 561 -10.07 7.57 -5.01
CA VAL A 561 -11.00 7.78 -3.89
C VAL A 561 -11.14 6.49 -3.08
N LYS A 562 -11.38 5.34 -3.74
CA LYS A 562 -11.54 4.05 -3.07
C LYS A 562 -10.30 3.64 -2.28
N LYS A 563 -9.09 3.87 -2.81
CA LYS A 563 -7.84 3.60 -2.08
C LYS A 563 -7.73 4.39 -0.79
N VAL A 564 -8.00 5.70 -0.84
CA VAL A 564 -7.98 6.55 0.35
C VAL A 564 -9.08 6.15 1.34
N LEU A 565 -10.29 5.88 0.86
CA LEU A 565 -11.37 5.38 1.71
C LEU A 565 -10.99 4.05 2.37
N LEU A 566 -10.34 3.14 1.66
CA LEU A 566 -9.90 1.84 2.19
C LEU A 566 -8.89 2.00 3.35
N LYS A 567 -7.97 2.96 3.23
CA LYS A 567 -7.05 3.32 4.33
C LYS A 567 -7.82 3.93 5.51
N MET A 568 -8.78 4.83 5.27
CA MET A 568 -9.58 5.42 6.35
C MET A 568 -10.42 4.38 7.12
N VAL A 569 -11.11 3.47 6.42
CA VAL A 569 -11.96 2.45 7.06
C VAL A 569 -11.16 1.33 7.74
N SER A 570 -9.85 1.25 7.52
CA SER A 570 -8.98 0.36 8.30
C SER A 570 -8.84 0.82 9.76
N ILE A 571 -9.16 2.09 10.03
CA ILE A 571 -9.17 2.71 11.36
C ILE A 571 -10.60 2.62 11.94
N PRO A 572 -10.80 2.11 13.17
CA PRO A 572 -12.13 1.93 13.77
C PRO A 572 -13.04 3.16 13.69
N PHE A 573 -12.56 4.35 14.08
CA PHE A 573 -13.36 5.57 13.96
C PHE A 573 -13.65 5.96 12.50
N GLY A 574 -12.70 5.73 11.58
CA GLY A 574 -12.91 5.95 10.15
C GLY A 574 -14.04 5.10 9.57
N LEU A 575 -14.11 3.84 9.98
CA LEU A 575 -15.18 2.92 9.62
C LEU A 575 -16.53 3.39 10.19
N GLN A 576 -16.60 3.69 11.49
CA GLN A 576 -17.83 4.14 12.12
C GLN A 576 -18.36 5.44 11.48
N ALA A 577 -17.48 6.42 11.28
CA ALA A 577 -17.87 7.70 10.70
C ALA A 577 -18.37 7.56 9.26
N LEU A 578 -17.80 6.64 8.47
CA LEU A 578 -18.21 6.45 7.08
C LEU A 578 -19.63 5.84 6.96
N VAL A 579 -20.05 5.01 7.91
CA VAL A 579 -21.39 4.38 7.91
C VAL A 579 -22.51 5.42 7.98
N ASN A 580 -22.26 6.55 8.65
CA ASN A 580 -23.20 7.67 8.69
C ASN A 580 -23.48 8.26 7.30
N GLU A 581 -22.53 8.14 6.36
CA GLU A 581 -22.65 8.53 4.96
C GLU A 581 -23.01 7.33 4.07
N LYS A 582 -24.26 6.86 4.23
CA LYS A 582 -24.80 5.62 3.62
C LYS A 582 -24.39 5.39 2.16
N LEU A 583 -24.50 6.42 1.32
CA LEU A 583 -24.19 6.32 -0.11
C LEU A 583 -22.72 5.97 -0.36
N ILE A 584 -21.80 6.56 0.39
CA ILE A 584 -20.36 6.31 0.22
C ILE A 584 -20.02 4.89 0.68
N PHE A 585 -20.58 4.49 1.83
CA PHE A 585 -20.36 3.17 2.38
C PHE A 585 -20.87 2.05 1.44
N GLU A 586 -22.09 2.20 0.91
CA GLU A 586 -22.64 1.25 -0.07
C GLU A 586 -21.81 1.18 -1.36
N GLU A 587 -21.43 2.33 -1.94
CA GLU A 587 -20.64 2.39 -3.17
C GLU A 587 -19.22 1.85 -2.98
N LEU A 588 -18.64 2.00 -1.79
CA LEU A 588 -17.36 1.40 -1.44
C LEU A 588 -17.46 -0.13 -1.43
N ILE A 589 -18.46 -0.70 -0.74
CA ILE A 589 -18.69 -2.16 -0.71
C ILE A 589 -18.91 -2.69 -2.13
N ARG A 590 -19.87 -2.11 -2.88
CA ARG A 590 -20.16 -2.52 -4.27
C ARG A 590 -18.92 -2.39 -5.18
N GLY A 591 -18.19 -1.30 -5.03
CA GLY A 591 -17.02 -0.98 -5.82
C GLY A 591 -15.80 -1.86 -5.55
N LEU A 592 -15.69 -2.44 -4.36
CA LEU A 592 -14.60 -3.33 -3.95
C LEU A 592 -14.88 -4.82 -4.20
N ILE A 593 -16.16 -5.21 -4.29
CA ILE A 593 -16.53 -6.61 -4.59
C ILE A 593 -16.08 -7.05 -5.98
N ALA A 594 -16.15 -6.19 -7.00
CA ALA A 594 -15.70 -6.56 -8.34
C ALA A 594 -14.17 -6.84 -8.41
N PRO A 595 -13.29 -5.98 -7.86
CA PRO A 595 -11.87 -6.29 -7.68
C PRO A 595 -11.61 -7.57 -6.88
N LEU A 596 -12.35 -7.77 -5.78
CA LEU A 596 -12.23 -8.95 -4.93
C LEU A 596 -12.45 -10.25 -5.72
N ARG A 597 -13.41 -10.26 -6.66
CA ARG A 597 -13.64 -11.43 -7.54
C ARG A 597 -12.44 -11.76 -8.44
N VAL A 598 -11.59 -10.79 -8.77
CA VAL A 598 -10.49 -10.96 -9.72
C VAL A 598 -9.18 -11.30 -9.01
N ILE A 599 -8.91 -10.66 -7.86
CA ILE A 599 -7.66 -10.82 -7.11
C ILE A 599 -7.98 -10.80 -5.61
N TRP A 600 -7.77 -11.94 -4.96
CA TRP A 600 -8.04 -12.15 -3.53
C TRP A 600 -6.86 -11.79 -2.62
N SER A 601 -5.68 -11.57 -3.21
CA SER A 601 -4.46 -11.17 -2.51
C SER A 601 -4.51 -9.78 -1.85
N SER A 602 -5.60 -9.02 -2.04
CA SER A 602 -5.75 -7.69 -1.46
C SER A 602 -6.38 -7.78 -0.08
N ILE A 603 -5.57 -8.12 0.92
CA ILE A 603 -6.04 -8.42 2.27
C ILE A 603 -6.70 -7.22 2.96
N ASP A 604 -6.33 -5.99 2.59
CA ASP A 604 -7.03 -4.76 3.03
C ASP A 604 -8.51 -4.74 2.66
N ILE A 605 -8.86 -5.25 1.47
CA ILE A 605 -10.25 -5.32 1.01
C ILE A 605 -10.99 -6.38 1.82
N VAL A 606 -10.39 -7.56 2.00
CA VAL A 606 -10.97 -8.66 2.80
C VAL A 606 -11.24 -8.19 4.23
N SER A 607 -10.26 -7.52 4.85
CA SER A 607 -10.36 -6.89 6.17
C SER A 607 -11.54 -5.93 6.26
N PHE A 608 -11.67 -5.01 5.30
CA PHE A 608 -12.78 -4.06 5.26
C PHE A 608 -14.13 -4.77 5.11
N ILE A 609 -14.26 -5.71 4.17
CA ILE A 609 -15.51 -6.45 3.93
C ILE A 609 -15.95 -7.24 5.17
N SER A 610 -15.00 -7.86 5.88
CA SER A 610 -15.26 -8.51 7.18
C SER A 610 -15.82 -7.52 8.20
N SER A 611 -15.19 -6.36 8.33
CA SER A 611 -15.62 -5.34 9.30
C SER A 611 -16.92 -4.63 8.91
N ALA A 612 -17.27 -4.54 7.63
CA ALA A 612 -18.49 -3.88 7.16
C ALA A 612 -19.77 -4.54 7.71
N GLY A 613 -19.74 -5.85 8.01
CA GLY A 613 -20.85 -6.59 8.60
C GLY A 613 -21.25 -6.16 10.02
N TYR A 614 -20.45 -5.34 10.71
CA TYR A 614 -20.81 -4.85 12.06
C TYR A 614 -22.04 -3.91 12.03
N PHE A 615 -22.39 -3.41 10.84
CA PHE A 615 -23.50 -2.49 10.63
C PHE A 615 -24.57 -3.13 9.76
N ASP A 616 -25.84 -2.88 10.09
CA ASP A 616 -26.98 -3.43 9.35
C ASP A 616 -26.96 -3.04 7.86
N LEU A 617 -26.53 -1.81 7.55
CA LEU A 617 -26.37 -1.36 6.18
C LEU A 617 -25.36 -2.23 5.42
N GLY A 618 -24.24 -2.57 6.05
CA GLY A 618 -23.21 -3.42 5.46
C GLY A 618 -23.70 -4.84 5.26
N TYR A 619 -24.35 -5.43 6.27
CA TYR A 619 -25.01 -6.74 6.15
C TYR A 619 -25.94 -6.79 4.93
N ASN A 620 -26.86 -5.81 4.80
CA ASN A 620 -27.86 -5.82 3.73
C ASN A 620 -27.21 -5.72 2.34
N VAL A 621 -26.17 -4.89 2.18
CA VAL A 621 -25.45 -4.76 0.92
C VAL A 621 -24.68 -6.03 0.59
N LEU A 622 -24.02 -6.64 1.58
CA LEU A 622 -23.27 -7.89 1.41
C LEU A 622 -24.20 -9.06 1.07
N ALA A 623 -25.34 -9.18 1.76
CA ALA A 623 -26.33 -10.22 1.49
C ALA A 623 -26.85 -10.16 0.06
N ASN A 624 -27.15 -8.95 -0.44
CA ASN A 624 -27.56 -8.72 -1.83
C ASN A 624 -26.47 -9.08 -2.87
N LEU A 625 -25.20 -9.14 -2.46
CA LEU A 625 -24.07 -9.41 -3.35
C LEU A 625 -23.47 -10.81 -3.11
N GLY A 626 -23.89 -11.50 -2.04
CA GLY A 626 -23.19 -12.63 -1.44
C GLY A 626 -23.05 -13.83 -2.36
N SER A 627 -24.12 -14.16 -3.09
CA SER A 627 -24.17 -15.25 -4.09
C SER A 627 -23.11 -15.12 -5.19
N HIS A 628 -22.58 -13.92 -5.41
CA HIS A 628 -21.59 -13.63 -6.44
C HIS A 628 -20.18 -13.32 -5.90
N VAL A 629 -20.00 -13.11 -4.58
CA VAL A 629 -18.71 -12.68 -4.02
C VAL A 629 -17.74 -13.85 -3.97
N LEU A 630 -18.11 -14.93 -3.27
CA LEU A 630 -17.25 -16.11 -3.07
C LEU A 630 -17.25 -17.08 -4.26
N SER A 631 -18.16 -16.94 -5.21
CA SER A 631 -18.33 -17.91 -6.31
C SER A 631 -17.10 -18.02 -7.22
N THR A 632 -16.36 -16.92 -7.43
CA THR A 632 -15.14 -16.96 -8.26
C THR A 632 -13.99 -17.65 -7.53
N LEU A 633 -13.81 -17.37 -6.23
CA LEU A 633 -12.82 -18.03 -5.40
C LEU A 633 -13.12 -19.52 -5.28
N LEU A 634 -14.37 -19.85 -4.95
CA LEU A 634 -14.85 -21.22 -4.85
C LEU A 634 -14.68 -21.96 -6.18
N SER A 635 -14.99 -21.32 -7.31
CA SER A 635 -14.75 -21.89 -8.64
C SER A 635 -13.27 -22.16 -8.89
N GLN A 636 -12.38 -21.20 -8.59
CA GLN A 636 -10.93 -21.37 -8.73
C GLN A 636 -10.41 -22.53 -7.87
N THR A 637 -10.78 -22.58 -6.60
CA THR A 637 -10.39 -23.66 -5.69
C THR A 637 -10.95 -25.01 -6.16
N CYS A 638 -12.21 -25.06 -6.57
CA CYS A 638 -12.85 -26.29 -7.07
C CYS A 638 -12.28 -26.78 -8.41
N THR A 639 -11.61 -25.92 -9.21
CA THR A 639 -10.96 -26.39 -10.44
C THR A 639 -9.84 -27.39 -10.18
N ASN A 640 -9.23 -27.39 -8.98
CA ASN A 640 -8.18 -28.33 -8.60
C ASN A 640 -8.66 -29.79 -8.72
N ALA A 641 -9.89 -30.09 -8.30
CA ALA A 641 -10.48 -31.43 -8.39
C ALA A 641 -10.67 -31.94 -9.83
N LYS A 642 -10.67 -31.03 -10.82
CA LYS A 642 -10.84 -31.37 -12.24
C LYS A 642 -9.51 -31.43 -13.02
N ASP A 643 -8.40 -30.98 -12.44
CA ASP A 643 -7.09 -31.01 -13.10
C ASP A 643 -6.45 -32.41 -12.93
N PRO A 644 -6.16 -33.13 -14.03
CA PRO A 644 -5.53 -34.46 -13.97
C PRO A 644 -4.18 -34.48 -13.23
N ARG A 645 -3.49 -33.34 -13.12
CA ARG A 645 -2.20 -33.23 -12.42
C ARG A 645 -2.33 -33.28 -10.90
N PHE A 646 -3.52 -33.00 -10.37
CA PHE A 646 -3.77 -32.88 -8.93
C PHE A 646 -4.72 -33.96 -8.41
N PHE A 647 -4.94 -35.03 -9.17
CA PHE A 647 -5.84 -36.13 -8.81
C PHE A 647 -5.49 -36.81 -7.48
N TYR A 648 -4.20 -36.87 -7.11
CA TYR A 648 -3.75 -37.53 -5.88
C TYR A 648 -3.93 -36.68 -4.62
N ASP A 649 -3.87 -35.35 -4.75
CA ASP A 649 -4.10 -34.40 -3.67
C ASP A 649 -4.49 -33.03 -4.26
N PRO A 650 -5.80 -32.79 -4.49
CA PRO A 650 -6.27 -31.55 -5.07
C PRO A 650 -6.34 -30.40 -4.06
N TRP A 651 -6.12 -30.66 -2.76
CA TRP A 651 -6.46 -29.73 -1.70
C TRP A 651 -5.25 -29.22 -0.90
N ASP A 652 -4.08 -29.87 -0.94
CA ASP A 652 -2.83 -29.38 -0.35
C ASP A 652 -2.14 -28.32 -1.25
N ARG A 653 -2.69 -27.09 -1.26
CA ARG A 653 -2.25 -25.99 -2.16
C ARG A 653 -2.41 -24.61 -1.54
N GLU A 654 -1.52 -23.69 -1.92
CA GLU A 654 -1.56 -22.27 -1.48
C GLU A 654 -2.91 -21.58 -1.76
N ASN A 655 -3.63 -21.95 -2.83
CA ASN A 655 -4.95 -21.35 -3.13
C ASN A 655 -6.07 -21.85 -2.21
N VAL A 656 -5.94 -23.04 -1.62
CA VAL A 656 -6.87 -23.54 -0.60
C VAL A 656 -6.59 -22.84 0.72
N ASP A 657 -5.31 -22.68 1.09
CA ASP A 657 -4.93 -21.91 2.29
C ASP A 657 -5.40 -20.46 2.22
N GLU A 658 -5.25 -19.79 1.06
CA GLU A 658 -5.75 -18.43 0.84
C GLU A 658 -7.29 -18.38 0.98
N PHE A 659 -8.02 -19.37 0.43
CA PHE A 659 -9.47 -19.46 0.56
C PHE A 659 -9.91 -19.66 2.01
N LEU A 660 -9.31 -20.62 2.72
CA LEU A 660 -9.60 -20.88 4.13
C LEU A 660 -9.31 -19.65 4.97
N HIS A 661 -8.21 -18.94 4.69
CA HIS A 661 -7.86 -17.73 5.42
C HIS A 661 -8.88 -16.61 5.23
N ILE A 662 -9.30 -16.35 3.99
CA ILE A 662 -10.36 -15.37 3.70
C ILE A 662 -11.67 -15.75 4.40
N LEU A 663 -12.01 -17.04 4.42
CA LEU A 663 -13.18 -17.54 5.12
C LEU A 663 -13.07 -17.31 6.64
N THR A 664 -11.90 -17.54 7.24
CA THR A 664 -11.63 -17.20 8.65
C THR A 664 -11.88 -15.72 8.90
N LEU A 665 -11.32 -14.85 8.06
CA LEU A 665 -11.45 -13.40 8.22
C LEU A 665 -12.91 -12.94 8.13
N PHE A 666 -13.70 -13.50 7.20
CA PHE A 666 -15.15 -13.23 7.15
C PHE A 666 -15.89 -13.81 8.35
N SER A 667 -15.46 -14.96 8.89
CA SER A 667 -16.05 -15.57 10.07
C SER A 667 -15.81 -14.79 11.36
N LEU A 668 -14.78 -13.92 11.43
CA LEU A 668 -14.55 -13.05 12.62
C LEU A 668 -15.78 -12.18 12.96
N ASN A 669 -16.58 -11.85 11.96
CA ASN A 669 -17.82 -11.13 12.12
C ASN A 669 -19.01 -12.01 11.68
N PHE A 670 -19.78 -12.50 12.64
CA PHE A 670 -20.92 -13.37 12.38
C PHE A 670 -21.89 -12.80 11.35
N ASN A 671 -22.21 -11.50 11.42
CA ASN A 671 -23.11 -10.86 10.47
C ASN A 671 -22.55 -10.87 9.04
N CYS A 672 -21.23 -10.68 8.86
CA CYS A 672 -20.58 -10.79 7.56
C CYS A 672 -20.71 -12.22 7.02
N PHE A 673 -20.38 -13.21 7.84
CA PHE A 673 -20.52 -14.62 7.49
C PHE A 673 -21.96 -14.99 7.10
N ALA A 674 -22.94 -14.62 7.92
CA ALA A 674 -24.35 -14.88 7.68
C ALA A 674 -24.86 -14.22 6.37
N ALA A 675 -24.34 -13.04 6.02
CA ALA A 675 -24.67 -12.38 4.76
C ALA A 675 -24.21 -13.20 3.54
N PHE A 676 -23.09 -13.93 3.63
CA PHE A 676 -22.61 -14.81 2.56
C PHE A 676 -23.28 -16.19 2.53
N MET A 677 -24.06 -16.53 3.56
CA MET A 677 -24.83 -17.78 3.65
C MET A 677 -26.24 -17.68 3.06
N VAL A 678 -26.68 -16.48 2.65
CA VAL A 678 -28.01 -16.28 2.04
C VAL A 678 -28.07 -16.97 0.67
N ASN A 679 -29.00 -17.92 0.54
CA ASN A 679 -29.24 -18.64 -0.71
C ASN A 679 -30.37 -17.98 -1.51
N ASP A 680 -30.08 -17.40 -2.67
CA ASP A 680 -31.09 -16.91 -3.60
C ASP A 680 -31.73 -18.10 -4.31
N SER A 681 -32.79 -18.65 -3.72
CA SER A 681 -33.58 -19.78 -4.25
C SER A 681 -34.17 -19.57 -5.66
N GLU A 682 -33.99 -18.39 -6.26
CA GLU A 682 -34.51 -18.03 -7.58
C GLU A 682 -33.48 -18.11 -8.71
N SER A 683 -32.17 -18.28 -8.42
CA SER A 683 -31.13 -18.30 -9.45
C SER A 683 -30.57 -19.70 -9.76
N ASN A 684 -31.27 -20.36 -10.69
CA ASN A 684 -30.86 -21.53 -11.48
C ASN A 684 -31.18 -22.91 -10.89
N ASN A 685 -32.35 -23.41 -11.29
CA ASN A 685 -32.63 -24.84 -11.50
C ASN A 685 -31.78 -25.44 -12.66
N ASP A 686 -30.53 -25.03 -12.81
CA ASP A 686 -29.60 -25.64 -13.77
C ASP A 686 -28.96 -26.84 -13.09
N LYS A 687 -29.58 -28.00 -13.31
CA LYS A 687 -29.08 -29.33 -12.91
C LYS A 687 -27.75 -29.74 -13.59
N GLU A 688 -26.98 -28.77 -14.09
CA GLU A 688 -25.76 -28.95 -14.90
C GLU A 688 -24.50 -28.32 -14.26
N LYS A 689 -24.53 -27.83 -13.02
CA LYS A 689 -23.31 -27.36 -12.35
C LYS A 689 -22.61 -28.47 -11.56
N ASP A 690 -21.45 -28.90 -12.06
CA ASP A 690 -20.55 -29.91 -11.46
C ASP A 690 -19.77 -29.43 -10.19
N TYR A 691 -20.10 -28.28 -9.59
CA TYR A 691 -19.36 -27.72 -8.44
C TYR A 691 -20.24 -26.76 -7.60
N PRO A 692 -19.96 -26.59 -6.29
CA PRO A 692 -20.74 -25.70 -5.42
C PRO A 692 -20.58 -24.24 -5.86
N SER A 693 -21.69 -23.52 -5.95
CA SER A 693 -21.77 -22.17 -6.50
C SER A 693 -21.71 -21.06 -5.45
N ASN A 694 -22.00 -21.39 -4.19
CA ASN A 694 -21.99 -20.49 -3.04
C ASN A 694 -21.49 -21.23 -1.78
N LEU A 695 -21.26 -20.47 -0.70
CA LEU A 695 -20.72 -21.01 0.55
C LEU A 695 -21.68 -22.00 1.23
N PHE A 696 -22.99 -21.79 1.11
CA PHE A 696 -24.01 -22.70 1.64
C PHE A 696 -23.93 -24.08 0.98
N GLU A 697 -23.87 -24.15 -0.36
CA GLU A 697 -23.70 -25.40 -1.11
C GLU A 697 -22.39 -26.10 -0.79
N LEU A 698 -21.30 -25.36 -0.58
CA LEU A 698 -20.02 -25.95 -0.15
C LEU A 698 -20.16 -26.58 1.24
N LEU A 699 -20.69 -25.87 2.23
CA LEU A 699 -20.83 -26.41 3.59
C LEU A 699 -21.83 -27.56 3.65
N GLN A 700 -22.83 -27.58 2.76
CA GLN A 700 -23.72 -28.72 2.60
C GLN A 700 -22.98 -29.97 2.07
N ALA A 701 -21.89 -29.83 1.30
CA ALA A 701 -21.06 -30.96 0.92
C ALA A 701 -20.29 -31.59 2.11
N ALA A 702 -20.15 -30.88 3.25
CA ALA A 702 -19.53 -31.47 4.45
C ALA A 702 -20.36 -32.61 5.05
N ILE A 703 -21.67 -32.64 4.80
CA ILE A 703 -22.58 -33.68 5.28
C ILE A 703 -22.91 -34.73 4.21
N ASP A 704 -22.34 -34.61 3.01
CA ASP A 704 -22.52 -35.55 1.90
C ASP A 704 -21.19 -36.31 1.66
N GLU A 705 -21.14 -37.56 2.09
CA GLU A 705 -19.95 -38.42 1.97
C GLU A 705 -19.59 -38.71 0.49
N ASP A 706 -20.58 -38.75 -0.40
CA ASP A 706 -20.39 -39.05 -1.82
C ASP A 706 -19.90 -37.82 -2.62
N SER A 707 -19.85 -36.64 -2.00
CA SER A 707 -19.42 -35.42 -2.65
C SER A 707 -17.91 -35.36 -2.85
N ILE A 708 -17.49 -35.04 -4.08
CA ILE A 708 -16.08 -34.81 -4.44
C ILE A 708 -15.47 -33.66 -3.60
N TYR A 709 -16.31 -32.76 -3.07
CA TYR A 709 -15.90 -31.60 -2.29
C TYR A 709 -15.99 -31.82 -0.78
N HIS A 710 -16.31 -33.03 -0.31
CA HIS A 710 -16.48 -33.35 1.11
C HIS A 710 -15.28 -32.90 1.96
N TYR A 711 -14.06 -33.21 1.51
CA TYR A 711 -12.84 -32.83 2.24
C TYR A 711 -12.65 -31.30 2.35
N LEU A 712 -12.81 -30.56 1.24
CA LEU A 712 -12.72 -29.10 1.25
C LEU A 712 -13.79 -28.48 2.15
N ALA A 713 -14.99 -29.06 2.15
CA ALA A 713 -16.10 -28.62 2.98
C ALA A 713 -15.83 -28.88 4.48
N LEU A 714 -15.23 -30.02 4.83
CA LEU A 714 -14.77 -30.33 6.19
C LEU A 714 -13.66 -29.36 6.64
N LEU A 715 -12.66 -29.08 5.79
CA LEU A 715 -11.63 -28.07 6.08
C LEU A 715 -12.25 -26.70 6.35
N SER A 716 -13.20 -26.30 5.49
CA SER A 716 -13.92 -25.02 5.62
C SER A 716 -14.70 -24.96 6.93
N LEU A 717 -15.42 -26.04 7.28
CA LEU A 717 -16.17 -26.15 8.53
C LEU A 717 -15.25 -26.10 9.75
N ASN A 718 -14.16 -26.87 9.78
CA ASN A 718 -13.20 -26.87 10.89
C ASN A 718 -12.57 -25.48 11.14
N THR A 719 -12.39 -24.72 10.06
CA THR A 719 -11.77 -23.38 10.10
C THR A 719 -12.67 -22.32 10.76
N ILE A 720 -14.00 -22.48 10.72
CA ILE A 720 -14.96 -21.44 11.16
C ILE A 720 -15.70 -21.75 12.46
N ILE A 721 -15.78 -23.03 12.89
CA ILE A 721 -16.55 -23.45 14.08
C ILE A 721 -16.00 -22.93 15.41
N TRP A 722 -14.79 -22.36 15.45
CA TRP A 722 -14.25 -21.71 16.64
C TRP A 722 -15.00 -20.43 17.02
N ASN A 723 -15.66 -19.79 16.04
CA ASN A 723 -16.64 -18.74 16.33
C ASN A 723 -17.96 -19.41 16.72
N LEU A 724 -18.32 -19.26 18.00
CA LEU A 724 -19.49 -19.95 18.56
C LEU A 724 -20.82 -19.52 17.93
N ASP A 725 -20.95 -18.26 17.52
CA ASP A 725 -22.16 -17.78 16.84
C ASP A 725 -22.31 -18.44 15.46
N VAL A 726 -21.19 -18.63 14.74
CA VAL A 726 -21.18 -19.36 13.46
C VAL A 726 -21.47 -20.85 13.68
N CYS A 727 -20.86 -21.46 14.70
CA CYS A 727 -21.11 -22.86 15.06
C CYS A 727 -22.59 -23.11 15.34
N VAL A 728 -23.22 -22.29 16.20
CA VAL A 728 -24.64 -22.37 16.52
C VAL A 728 -25.53 -22.18 15.29
N TYR A 729 -25.20 -21.21 14.45
CA TYR A 729 -25.94 -20.95 13.21
C TYR A 729 -25.87 -22.14 12.25
N LEU A 730 -24.69 -22.76 12.09
CA LEU A 730 -24.52 -23.94 11.25
C LEU A 730 -25.13 -25.20 11.86
N LEU A 731 -25.17 -25.34 13.18
CA LEU A 731 -25.90 -26.42 13.85
C LEU A 731 -27.39 -26.36 13.52
N ASN A 732 -28.00 -25.17 13.60
CA ASN A 732 -29.40 -24.99 13.23
C ASN A 732 -29.64 -25.25 11.73
N LEU A 733 -28.75 -24.74 10.88
CA LEU A 733 -28.95 -24.74 9.43
C LEU A 733 -28.67 -26.10 8.77
N LEU A 734 -27.62 -26.81 9.21
CA LEU A 734 -27.14 -28.04 8.58
C LEU A 734 -27.30 -29.29 9.46
N ASN A 735 -27.50 -29.12 10.77
CA ASN A 735 -27.44 -30.21 11.76
C ASN A 735 -26.19 -31.08 11.60
N PHE A 736 -25.03 -30.43 11.38
CA PHE A 736 -23.81 -31.13 10.98
C PHE A 736 -23.30 -32.12 12.04
N GLN A 737 -23.58 -31.91 13.32
CA GLN A 737 -23.16 -32.83 14.39
C GLN A 737 -23.77 -34.23 14.19
N GLU A 738 -25.09 -34.32 14.03
CA GLU A 738 -25.79 -35.59 13.84
C GLU A 738 -25.38 -36.23 12.51
N ALA A 739 -25.32 -35.44 11.43
CA ALA A 739 -24.92 -35.93 10.12
C ALA A 739 -23.48 -36.50 10.10
N LEU A 740 -22.51 -35.82 10.75
CA LEU A 740 -21.13 -36.31 10.81
C LEU A 740 -20.98 -37.55 11.69
N LEU A 741 -21.77 -37.67 12.77
CA LEU A 741 -21.82 -38.88 13.59
C LEU A 741 -22.39 -40.07 12.81
N ASP A 742 -23.44 -39.86 12.02
CA ASP A 742 -24.01 -40.88 11.14
C ASP A 742 -22.98 -41.36 10.09
N ILE A 743 -22.21 -40.43 9.51
CA ILE A 743 -21.11 -40.75 8.58
C ILE A 743 -19.97 -41.50 9.31
N GLN A 744 -19.62 -41.12 10.54
CA GLN A 744 -18.63 -41.87 11.31
C GLN A 744 -19.11 -43.30 11.59
N LYS A 745 -20.40 -43.47 11.90
CA LYS A 745 -21.04 -44.77 12.12
C LYS A 745 -21.00 -45.66 10.88
N SER A 746 -21.20 -45.10 9.68
CA SER A 746 -21.07 -45.85 8.42
C SER A 746 -19.61 -46.18 8.07
N SER A 747 -18.66 -45.37 8.53
CA SER A 747 -17.23 -45.48 8.21
C SER A 747 -16.43 -46.38 9.17
N THR A 748 -17.04 -46.99 10.20
CA THR A 748 -16.30 -47.71 11.26
C THR A 748 -15.97 -49.16 10.87
N ILE A 749 -14.71 -49.57 11.01
CA ILE A 749 -14.26 -50.97 10.82
C ILE A 749 -14.09 -51.65 12.18
N PHE A 750 -14.82 -52.75 12.41
CA PHE A 750 -14.71 -53.55 13.63
C PHE A 750 -13.55 -54.57 13.52
N LEU A 751 -12.56 -54.48 14.41
CA LEU A 751 -11.49 -55.48 14.54
C LEU A 751 -11.60 -56.20 15.90
N GLU A 752 -11.84 -57.51 15.87
CA GLU A 752 -11.75 -58.37 17.05
C GLU A 752 -10.28 -58.58 17.43
N VAL A 753 -9.83 -57.95 18.52
CA VAL A 753 -8.51 -58.25 19.10
C VAL A 753 -8.60 -59.56 19.87
N ARG A 754 -8.30 -60.68 19.21
CA ARG A 754 -8.01 -61.93 19.93
C ARG A 754 -6.72 -61.74 20.72
N LYS A 755 -6.79 -61.78 22.04
CA LYS A 755 -5.60 -61.96 22.88
C LYS A 755 -4.95 -63.28 22.47
N GLU A 756 -3.75 -63.23 21.90
CA GLU A 756 -2.90 -64.42 21.79
C GLU A 756 -2.65 -64.94 23.21
N GLN A 757 -3.17 -66.12 23.50
CA GLN A 757 -2.78 -66.88 24.67
C GLN A 757 -1.29 -67.21 24.51
N SER A 758 -0.47 -66.68 25.39
CA SER A 758 0.90 -67.15 25.58
C SER A 758 0.84 -68.61 26.01
N ASP A 759 1.34 -69.50 25.17
CA ASP A 759 1.68 -70.88 25.53
C ASP A 759 2.75 -70.86 26.63
N ASP A 760 2.34 -70.93 27.90
CA ASP A 760 3.10 -71.68 28.91
C ASP A 760 2.23 -72.07 30.11
N ASP A 761 2.52 -73.26 30.64
CA ASP A 761 2.03 -73.88 31.88
C ASP A 761 0.78 -74.79 31.90
N THR A 762 1.03 -76.05 31.48
CA THR A 762 0.86 -77.32 32.22
C THR A 762 -0.27 -77.55 33.26
N TYR A 763 -1.11 -78.57 32.98
CA TYR A 763 -1.65 -79.62 33.88
C TYR A 763 -2.45 -79.25 35.16
N TYR A 764 -3.78 -79.41 35.14
CA TYR A 764 -4.60 -80.46 35.80
C TYR A 764 -6.10 -80.06 35.78
N LYS A 765 -6.96 -81.05 35.53
CA LYS A 765 -8.43 -80.99 35.60
C LYS A 765 -8.94 -80.68 37.01
N THR A 766 -10.06 -79.96 37.11
CA THR A 766 -11.35 -80.50 37.64
C THR A 766 -12.52 -79.61 37.25
N GLU A 767 -13.61 -80.27 36.84
CA GLU A 767 -14.95 -79.75 36.62
C GLU A 767 -15.52 -79.21 37.95
N ASP A 768 -16.12 -78.02 37.94
CA ASP A 768 -17.51 -77.79 38.33
C ASP A 768 -17.89 -76.30 38.34
N ASP A 769 -19.14 -76.09 37.96
CA ASP A 769 -20.02 -74.93 38.18
C ASP A 769 -20.12 -73.77 37.17
N ILE A 770 -21.39 -73.40 37.03
CA ILE A 770 -22.11 -72.74 35.95
C ILE A 770 -22.32 -71.26 36.31
N ASP A 771 -22.25 -70.40 35.27
CA ASP A 771 -22.88 -69.07 35.16
C ASP A 771 -22.33 -67.92 36.03
N ASP A 772 -21.61 -66.97 35.40
CA ASP A 772 -21.96 -65.55 35.54
C ASP A 772 -21.28 -64.66 34.46
N GLY A 773 -22.11 -63.85 33.79
CA GLY A 773 -21.84 -62.44 33.49
C GLY A 773 -20.60 -62.04 32.68
N ASP A 774 -20.82 -61.80 31.38
CA ASP A 774 -20.47 -60.55 30.69
C ASP A 774 -19.13 -59.88 31.09
N LYS A 775 -18.03 -60.33 30.48
CA LYS A 775 -16.84 -59.49 30.30
C LYS A 775 -16.84 -58.99 28.86
N THR A 776 -17.53 -57.87 28.65
CA THR A 776 -17.53 -57.14 27.38
C THR A 776 -16.09 -56.80 26.99
N GLU A 777 -15.64 -57.41 25.89
CA GLU A 777 -14.31 -57.25 25.31
C GLU A 777 -14.11 -55.80 24.82
N LEU A 778 -12.91 -55.25 25.03
CA LEU A 778 -12.51 -53.90 24.60
C LEU A 778 -12.49 -53.81 23.06
N ARG A 779 -13.52 -53.17 22.50
CA ARG A 779 -13.58 -52.66 21.13
C ARG A 779 -12.61 -51.48 20.99
N LYS A 780 -11.90 -51.35 19.86
CA LYS A 780 -11.15 -50.14 19.49
C LYS A 780 -11.49 -49.77 18.05
N GLU A 781 -11.83 -48.51 17.80
CA GLU A 781 -12.21 -47.94 16.50
C GLU A 781 -11.07 -47.04 15.99
N TYR A 782 -10.49 -47.30 14.82
CA TYR A 782 -9.32 -46.57 14.30
C TYR A 782 -9.71 -45.47 13.29
N ILE A 783 -8.92 -44.39 13.21
CA ILE A 783 -9.00 -43.39 12.11
C ILE A 783 -8.46 -44.01 10.81
N ILE A 784 -9.25 -43.97 9.74
CA ILE A 784 -8.97 -44.67 8.48
C ILE A 784 -8.41 -43.72 7.40
N ASP A 785 -8.75 -42.42 7.45
CA ASP A 785 -8.33 -41.39 6.50
C ASP A 785 -8.35 -39.97 7.11
N GLU A 786 -7.82 -38.99 6.36
CA GLU A 786 -7.78 -37.58 6.79
C GLU A 786 -9.17 -36.96 6.95
N CYS A 787 -10.16 -37.35 6.13
CA CYS A 787 -11.55 -36.92 6.30
C CYS A 787 -12.09 -37.34 7.67
N SER A 788 -11.86 -38.59 8.06
CA SER A 788 -12.28 -39.17 9.33
C SER A 788 -11.61 -38.49 10.52
N PHE A 789 -10.33 -38.11 10.37
CA PHE A 789 -9.62 -37.29 11.36
C PHE A 789 -10.29 -35.91 11.52
N ILE A 790 -10.53 -35.19 10.41
CA ILE A 790 -11.13 -33.85 10.46
C ILE A 790 -12.56 -33.92 11.00
N ARG A 791 -13.36 -34.93 10.62
CA ARG A 791 -14.71 -35.15 11.17
C ARG A 791 -14.66 -35.33 12.69
N ASN A 792 -13.72 -36.16 13.18
CA ASN A 792 -13.53 -36.38 14.60
C ASN A 792 -13.12 -35.10 15.33
N ASP A 793 -12.18 -34.34 14.77
CA ASP A 793 -11.72 -33.06 15.31
C ASP A 793 -12.86 -32.02 15.39
N ILE A 794 -13.67 -31.89 14.32
CA ILE A 794 -14.87 -31.04 14.30
C ILE A 794 -15.85 -31.42 15.40
N LEU A 795 -16.15 -32.72 15.55
CA LEU A 795 -17.09 -33.21 16.56
C LEU A 795 -16.57 -32.95 17.97
N LEU A 796 -15.29 -33.21 18.23
CA LEU A 796 -14.64 -32.92 19.52
C LEU A 796 -14.66 -31.42 19.85
N LYS A 797 -14.28 -30.55 18.91
CA LYS A 797 -14.32 -29.09 19.07
C LYS A 797 -15.73 -28.58 19.34
N SER A 798 -16.72 -29.14 18.64
CA SER A 798 -18.12 -28.76 18.82
C SER A 798 -18.72 -29.23 20.15
N TYR A 799 -18.16 -30.29 20.76
CA TYR A 799 -18.66 -30.86 22.01
C TYR A 799 -17.94 -30.33 23.25
N TYR A 800 -16.61 -30.45 23.32
CA TYR A 800 -15.82 -30.05 24.50
C TYR A 800 -15.46 -28.56 24.53
N MET A 801 -15.77 -27.83 23.44
CA MET A 801 -15.44 -26.41 23.29
C MET A 801 -13.98 -26.14 23.66
N THR A 802 -13.11 -26.95 23.05
CA THR A 802 -11.70 -27.05 23.39
C THR A 802 -10.88 -25.94 22.78
N TYR A 803 -9.88 -25.55 23.55
CA TYR A 803 -8.77 -24.73 23.08
C TYR A 803 -7.85 -25.57 22.18
N LYS A 804 -7.23 -24.96 21.16
CA LYS A 804 -6.36 -25.66 20.20
C LYS A 804 -5.10 -26.16 20.92
N LYS A 805 -5.15 -27.37 21.47
CA LYS A 805 -3.92 -28.04 21.90
C LYS A 805 -2.97 -28.11 20.70
N ASN A 806 -1.75 -27.65 20.92
CA ASN A 806 -0.58 -28.12 20.20
C ASN A 806 -0.79 -29.60 19.91
N GLN A 807 -0.75 -29.96 18.62
CA GLN A 807 -0.80 -31.33 18.14
C GLN A 807 0.23 -32.15 18.93
N TYR A 808 -0.17 -32.71 20.07
CA TYR A 808 0.46 -33.92 20.56
C TYR A 808 0.23 -34.87 19.40
N VAL A 809 1.32 -35.19 18.71
CA VAL A 809 1.36 -36.17 17.64
C VAL A 809 1.07 -37.51 18.30
N ILE A 810 -0.20 -37.70 18.64
CA ILE A 810 -0.79 -38.99 18.95
C ILE A 810 -0.72 -39.73 17.60
N SER A 811 -0.03 -40.87 17.57
CA SER A 811 -0.05 -41.72 16.39
C SER A 811 -1.50 -42.01 16.01
N PHE A 812 -1.84 -42.02 14.71
CA PHE A 812 -3.21 -42.33 14.23
C PHE A 812 -3.82 -43.61 14.86
N GLU A 813 -2.96 -44.50 15.35
CA GLU A 813 -3.23 -45.75 16.07
C GLU A 813 -3.82 -45.58 17.49
N GLU A 814 -3.77 -44.39 18.09
CA GLU A 814 -4.23 -44.10 19.46
C GLU A 814 -5.54 -43.29 19.52
N TYR A 815 -6.04 -42.77 18.37
CA TYR A 815 -7.35 -42.12 18.31
C TYR A 815 -8.48 -43.16 18.25
N GLU A 816 -9.47 -43.02 19.13
CA GLU A 816 -10.68 -43.85 19.14
C GLU A 816 -11.86 -43.06 18.52
N LEU A 817 -12.32 -43.45 17.33
CA LEU A 817 -13.53 -42.83 16.75
C LEU A 817 -14.74 -43.07 17.68
N PHE A 818 -15.78 -42.24 17.53
CA PHE A 818 -17.04 -42.41 18.25
C PHE A 818 -18.22 -42.08 17.35
N SER A 819 -19.34 -42.78 17.53
CA SER A 819 -20.54 -42.58 16.70
C SER A 819 -21.71 -41.95 17.44
N GLU A 820 -21.57 -41.69 18.74
CA GLU A 820 -22.63 -41.14 19.59
C GLU A 820 -22.03 -40.18 20.63
N PHE A 821 -22.76 -39.12 20.98
CA PHE A 821 -22.42 -38.27 22.12
C PHE A 821 -22.99 -38.86 23.43
N PRO A 822 -22.29 -38.72 24.58
CA PRO A 822 -21.02 -38.03 24.78
C PRO A 822 -19.81 -38.81 24.24
N PRO A 823 -18.70 -38.13 23.84
CA PRO A 823 -17.50 -38.81 23.38
C PRO A 823 -16.88 -39.72 24.47
N PRO A 824 -16.08 -40.73 24.09
CA PRO A 824 -15.42 -41.63 25.03
C PRO A 824 -14.61 -40.92 26.12
N ARG A 825 -14.58 -41.50 27.33
CA ARG A 825 -13.90 -40.91 28.51
C ARG A 825 -12.41 -40.62 28.31
N ILE A 826 -11.74 -41.33 27.40
CA ILE A 826 -10.33 -41.08 27.05
C ILE A 826 -10.15 -39.61 26.63
N TYR A 827 -11.10 -39.04 25.88
CA TYR A 827 -11.05 -37.64 25.49
C TYR A 827 -11.32 -36.70 26.67
N ALA A 828 -12.22 -37.06 27.60
CA ALA A 828 -12.47 -36.27 28.81
C ALA A 828 -11.25 -36.23 29.75
N ASP A 829 -10.57 -37.36 29.95
CA ASP A 829 -9.35 -37.45 30.76
C ASP A 829 -8.19 -36.65 30.13
N MET A 830 -8.14 -36.57 28.80
CA MET A 830 -7.20 -35.69 28.09
C MET A 830 -7.48 -34.20 28.32
N MET A 831 -8.69 -33.78 28.68
CA MET A 831 -9.03 -32.36 28.84
C MET A 831 -8.65 -31.76 30.22
N ASP A 832 -8.17 -32.60 31.16
CA ASP A 832 -7.75 -32.27 32.54
C ASP A 832 -8.43 -31.03 33.15
N TYR A 833 -9.70 -31.18 33.52
CA TYR A 833 -10.48 -30.14 34.19
C TYR A 833 -10.18 -30.01 35.69
N ARG A 834 -9.17 -30.72 36.23
CA ARG A 834 -8.92 -30.77 37.67
C ARG A 834 -8.36 -29.43 38.18
N GLU A 835 -9.25 -28.60 38.70
CA GLU A 835 -8.87 -27.46 39.53
C GLU A 835 -8.20 -27.99 40.82
N MET A 836 -6.91 -27.72 41.01
CA MET A 836 -6.24 -27.97 42.30
C MET A 836 -6.94 -27.16 43.39
N GLU A 837 -7.27 -27.82 44.51
CA GLU A 837 -7.81 -27.16 45.70
C GLU A 837 -6.88 -26.04 46.17
N CYS A 838 -7.45 -24.87 46.48
CA CYS A 838 -6.72 -23.82 47.16
C CYS A 838 -7.58 -23.10 48.21
N ASP A 839 -7.00 -22.98 49.39
CA ASP A 839 -7.26 -21.91 50.36
C ASP A 839 -6.40 -20.70 49.94
N SER A 840 -7.00 -19.55 49.66
CA SER A 840 -6.26 -18.34 49.26
C SER A 840 -6.42 -17.23 50.29
N GLU A 841 -5.33 -16.50 50.57
CA GLU A 841 -5.34 -15.29 51.41
C GLU A 841 -6.37 -14.25 50.93
N LEU A 842 -6.68 -14.24 49.62
CA LEU A 842 -7.71 -13.38 49.03
C LEU A 842 -9.12 -13.77 49.50
N ASN A 843 -9.42 -15.07 49.66
CA ASN A 843 -10.72 -15.52 50.17
C ASN A 843 -10.89 -15.15 51.65
N ASP A 844 -9.83 -15.26 52.45
CA ASP A 844 -9.82 -14.84 53.86
C ASP A 844 -10.08 -13.33 53.99
N MET A 845 -9.47 -12.51 53.14
CA MET A 845 -9.70 -11.07 53.11
C MET A 845 -11.13 -10.69 52.68
N LEU A 846 -11.72 -11.41 51.73
CA LEU A 846 -13.08 -11.12 51.23
C LEU A 846 -14.18 -11.48 52.25
N GLN A 847 -13.88 -12.36 53.21
CA GLN A 847 -14.79 -12.72 54.31
C GLN A 847 -14.73 -11.74 55.50
N GLU A 848 -13.82 -10.76 55.50
CA GLU A 848 -13.63 -9.86 56.63
C GLU A 848 -14.62 -8.67 56.60
N GLU A 849 -15.66 -8.70 57.43
CA GLU A 849 -16.76 -7.71 57.43
C GLU A 849 -16.63 -6.59 58.49
N ARG A 850 -15.42 -6.09 58.81
CA ARG A 850 -15.34 -5.02 59.84
C ARG A 850 -15.90 -3.69 59.29
N PRO A 851 -16.71 -2.94 60.05
CA PRO A 851 -17.26 -1.66 59.60
C PRO A 851 -16.14 -0.63 59.40
N GLY A 852 -16.12 0.02 58.23
CA GLY A 852 -15.07 0.98 57.84
C GLY A 852 -13.88 0.38 57.09
N LEU A 853 -13.89 -0.93 56.75
CA LEU A 853 -12.80 -1.56 55.99
C LEU A 853 -12.73 -1.10 54.52
N LEU A 854 -13.86 -0.78 53.89
CA LEU A 854 -13.97 -0.63 52.43
C LEU A 854 -13.58 0.77 51.92
N ASP A 855 -12.37 1.22 52.27
CA ASP A 855 -11.80 2.47 51.76
C ASP A 855 -10.84 2.23 50.57
N ILE A 856 -10.27 3.31 50.02
CA ILE A 856 -9.29 3.25 48.91
C ILE A 856 -8.05 2.42 49.30
N SER A 857 -7.71 2.36 50.60
CA SER A 857 -6.58 1.58 51.09
C SER A 857 -6.88 0.08 51.04
N TRP A 858 -8.11 -0.34 51.34
CA TRP A 858 -8.55 -1.73 51.18
C TRP A 858 -8.58 -2.16 49.73
N VAL A 859 -9.11 -1.33 48.81
CA VAL A 859 -9.07 -1.64 47.37
C VAL A 859 -7.62 -1.86 46.90
N SER A 860 -6.68 -1.06 47.42
CA SER A 860 -5.25 -1.21 47.11
C SER A 860 -4.66 -2.51 47.69
N GLN A 861 -5.07 -2.91 48.90
CA GLN A 861 -4.65 -4.17 49.53
C GLN A 861 -5.21 -5.38 48.79
N VAL A 862 -6.50 -5.39 48.45
CA VAL A 862 -7.12 -6.48 47.69
C VAL A 862 -6.44 -6.65 46.32
N ARG A 863 -6.12 -5.55 45.63
CA ARG A 863 -5.31 -5.62 44.40
C ARG A 863 -3.93 -6.23 44.64
N ALA A 864 -3.26 -5.88 45.74
CA ALA A 864 -1.95 -6.44 46.07
C ALA A 864 -2.04 -7.96 46.37
N VAL A 865 -3.07 -8.41 47.07
CA VAL A 865 -3.28 -9.83 47.35
C VAL A 865 -3.70 -10.60 46.11
N HIS A 866 -4.54 -10.04 45.24
CA HIS A 866 -4.83 -10.62 43.93
C HIS A 866 -3.56 -10.75 43.06
N LYS A 867 -2.64 -9.77 43.12
CA LYS A 867 -1.35 -9.85 42.43
C LYS A 867 -0.46 -10.97 42.97
N ALA A 868 -0.55 -11.24 44.27
CA ALA A 868 0.23 -12.27 44.94
C ALA A 868 -0.38 -13.68 44.79
N SER A 869 -1.70 -13.78 44.64
CA SER A 869 -2.37 -15.06 44.41
C SER A 869 -2.00 -15.62 43.05
N ARG A 870 -1.61 -16.89 42.99
CA ARG A 870 -1.27 -17.59 41.73
C ARG A 870 -2.25 -18.71 41.40
N TYR A 871 -3.32 -18.83 42.18
CA TYR A 871 -4.26 -19.95 42.13
C TYR A 871 -5.57 -19.55 41.45
N PRO A 872 -6.31 -20.51 40.85
CA PRO A 872 -7.61 -20.27 40.26
C PRO A 872 -8.60 -19.57 41.21
N ILE A 873 -9.32 -18.55 40.74
CA ILE A 873 -10.45 -17.95 41.45
C ILE A 873 -11.67 -18.85 41.28
N LYS A 874 -12.25 -19.33 42.39
CA LYS A 874 -13.52 -20.08 42.37
C LYS A 874 -14.71 -19.18 42.05
N ASN A 875 -15.76 -19.74 41.47
CA ASN A 875 -17.04 -19.06 41.19
C ASN A 875 -17.62 -18.32 42.42
N SER A 876 -17.65 -18.99 43.58
CA SER A 876 -18.12 -18.40 44.85
C SER A 876 -17.27 -17.22 45.33
N MET A 877 -15.96 -17.26 45.05
CA MET A 877 -15.05 -16.19 45.40
C MET A 877 -15.24 -14.98 44.48
N MET A 878 -15.56 -15.19 43.20
CA MET A 878 -15.91 -14.12 42.26
C MET A 878 -17.16 -13.36 42.69
N THR A 879 -18.22 -14.07 43.08
CA THR A 879 -19.46 -13.44 43.57
C THR A 879 -19.22 -12.63 44.85
N ASN A 880 -18.40 -13.14 45.78
CA ASN A 880 -17.99 -12.41 46.97
C ASN A 880 -17.13 -11.18 46.65
N LEU A 881 -16.19 -11.31 45.71
CA LEU A 881 -15.35 -10.21 45.25
C LEU A 881 -16.20 -9.06 44.70
N LEU A 882 -17.15 -9.36 43.82
CA LEU A 882 -18.07 -8.36 43.26
C LEU A 882 -18.89 -7.69 44.37
N ASN A 883 -19.45 -8.46 45.31
CA ASN A 883 -20.27 -7.94 46.40
C ASN A 883 -19.50 -6.98 47.32
N GLN A 884 -18.22 -7.25 47.62
CA GLN A 884 -17.41 -6.35 48.44
C GLN A 884 -16.93 -5.12 47.65
N MET A 885 -16.51 -5.31 46.38
CA MET A 885 -16.07 -4.21 45.53
C MET A 885 -17.19 -3.22 45.20
N HIS A 886 -18.41 -3.73 44.98
CA HIS A 886 -19.63 -2.93 44.81
C HIS A 886 -19.89 -1.98 45.98
N LYS A 887 -19.65 -2.44 47.22
CA LYS A 887 -19.81 -1.62 48.43
C LYS A 887 -18.68 -0.61 48.64
N ALA A 888 -17.50 -0.88 48.05
CA ALA A 888 -16.30 -0.06 48.22
C ALA A 888 -16.20 1.10 47.21
N ILE A 889 -16.94 1.03 46.10
CA ILE A 889 -16.91 2.02 45.02
C ILE A 889 -18.23 2.82 45.06
N PRO A 890 -18.21 4.14 44.82
CA PRO A 890 -19.43 4.93 44.70
C PRO A 890 -20.31 4.46 43.53
N THR A 891 -21.62 4.41 43.74
CA THR A 891 -22.62 4.05 42.73
C THR A 891 -22.51 4.96 41.51
N ALA A 892 -22.40 4.38 40.31
CA ALA A 892 -22.43 5.16 39.08
C ALA A 892 -23.85 5.69 38.78
N GLU A 893 -23.98 6.96 38.37
CA GLU A 893 -25.28 7.66 38.23
C GLU A 893 -26.24 7.01 37.22
N TRP A 894 -25.70 6.39 36.16
CA TRP A 894 -26.49 5.74 35.11
C TRP A 894 -27.18 4.44 35.57
N VAL A 895 -26.79 3.89 36.72
CA VAL A 895 -27.35 2.65 37.29
C VAL A 895 -28.78 2.86 37.80
N GLU A 896 -29.14 4.09 38.17
CA GLU A 896 -30.48 4.43 38.69
C GLU A 896 -31.60 4.22 37.67
N GLN A 897 -31.26 4.01 36.40
CA GLN A 897 -32.21 3.86 35.29
C GLN A 897 -32.72 2.42 35.09
N PHE A 898 -32.13 1.44 35.78
CA PHE A 898 -32.46 0.03 35.57
C PHE A 898 -33.14 -0.59 36.80
N GLU A 899 -34.36 -1.09 36.60
CA GLU A 899 -35.16 -1.75 37.64
C GLU A 899 -35.63 -3.12 37.15
N TRP A 900 -35.57 -4.12 38.03
CA TRP A 900 -36.10 -5.45 37.74
C TRP A 900 -37.63 -5.43 37.74
N GLN A 901 -38.25 -5.92 36.67
CA GLN A 901 -39.70 -6.09 36.62
C GLN A 901 -40.15 -7.37 37.33
N GLU A 902 -41.16 -7.26 38.19
CA GLU A 902 -41.81 -8.40 38.82
C GLU A 902 -42.90 -8.97 37.90
N ASN A 903 -42.93 -10.31 37.74
CA ASN A 903 -43.92 -11.07 36.97
C ASN A 903 -43.83 -10.92 35.43
N ILE A 904 -42.74 -11.41 34.85
CA ILE A 904 -42.57 -11.51 33.39
C ILE A 904 -43.39 -12.69 32.84
N THR A 905 -44.31 -12.43 31.90
CA THR A 905 -45.03 -13.47 31.16
C THR A 905 -44.18 -14.01 30.02
N TYR A 906 -43.96 -15.32 30.00
CA TYR A 906 -43.25 -16.03 28.93
C TYR A 906 -44.07 -16.05 27.65
N ASP A 907 -43.52 -15.52 26.56
CA ASP A 907 -44.01 -15.80 25.21
C ASP A 907 -43.17 -16.94 24.60
N THR A 908 -43.83 -17.94 24.03
CA THR A 908 -43.16 -19.10 23.42
C THR A 908 -42.42 -18.71 22.14
N ASP A 909 -42.82 -17.62 21.49
CA ASP A 909 -42.30 -17.19 20.18
C ASP A 909 -41.07 -16.27 20.28
N TYR A 910 -40.52 -16.07 21.49
CA TYR A 910 -39.39 -15.16 21.74
C TYR A 910 -38.01 -15.72 21.35
N TRP A 911 -37.85 -17.04 21.35
CA TRP A 911 -36.57 -17.72 21.17
C TRP A 911 -36.40 -18.19 19.73
N LEU A 912 -35.27 -17.86 19.11
CA LEU A 912 -34.90 -18.39 17.82
C LEU A 912 -34.34 -19.82 17.99
N PRO A 913 -34.43 -20.68 16.96
CA PRO A 913 -33.84 -22.02 17.01
C PRO A 913 -32.35 -22.00 17.37
N GLU A 914 -31.60 -21.04 16.84
CA GLU A 914 -30.18 -20.81 17.15
C GLU A 914 -29.95 -20.59 18.64
N ASP A 915 -30.80 -19.80 19.31
CA ASP A 915 -30.65 -19.57 20.75
C ASP A 915 -30.80 -20.86 21.56
N ILE A 916 -31.65 -21.79 21.11
CA ILE A 916 -31.85 -23.09 21.77
C ILE A 916 -30.59 -23.94 21.67
N HIS A 917 -29.96 -23.98 20.50
CA HIS A 917 -28.67 -24.65 20.32
C HIS A 917 -27.58 -24.03 21.20
N ALA A 918 -27.49 -22.69 21.24
CA ALA A 918 -26.53 -22.00 22.10
C ALA A 918 -26.73 -22.33 23.59
N ILE A 919 -27.99 -22.35 24.06
CA ILE A 919 -28.34 -22.75 25.43
C ILE A 919 -27.87 -24.18 25.73
N ASN A 920 -28.06 -25.12 24.80
CA ASN A 920 -27.61 -26.50 24.99
C ASN A 920 -26.07 -26.58 25.07
N ILE A 921 -25.35 -25.81 24.27
CA ILE A 921 -23.88 -25.70 24.34
C ILE A 921 -23.45 -25.17 25.72
N VAL A 922 -24.11 -24.13 26.23
CA VAL A 922 -23.82 -23.55 27.57
C VAL A 922 -23.99 -24.59 28.67
N LEU A 923 -25.10 -25.33 28.65
CA LEU A 923 -25.38 -26.34 29.68
C LEU A 923 -24.44 -27.55 29.58
N ASN A 924 -24.11 -27.99 28.36
CA ASN A 924 -23.11 -29.04 28.14
C ASN A 924 -21.74 -28.63 28.69
N TYR A 925 -21.32 -27.38 28.45
CA TYR A 925 -20.07 -26.85 28.98
C TYR A 925 -20.07 -26.78 30.52
N ALA A 926 -21.19 -26.39 31.13
CA ALA A 926 -21.33 -26.35 32.59
C ALA A 926 -21.35 -27.76 33.21
N GLU A 927 -21.89 -28.75 32.51
CA GLU A 927 -21.93 -30.15 32.92
C GLU A 927 -20.54 -30.81 32.85
N GLN A 928 -19.77 -30.54 31.79
CA GLN A 928 -18.38 -30.99 31.65
C GLN A 928 -17.47 -30.49 32.77
N ARG A 929 -17.81 -29.35 33.38
CA ARG A 929 -17.10 -28.76 34.52
C ARG A 929 -17.64 -29.18 35.88
N GLU A 930 -18.63 -30.07 35.91
CA GLU A 930 -19.30 -30.51 37.14
C GLU A 930 -19.97 -29.37 37.94
N ILE A 931 -20.29 -28.24 37.30
CA ILE A 931 -20.92 -27.08 37.95
C ILE A 931 -22.45 -27.23 37.96
N LEU A 932 -23.05 -27.57 36.81
CA LEU A 932 -24.50 -27.70 36.62
C LEU A 932 -24.83 -28.92 35.78
N LYS A 933 -25.96 -29.57 36.04
CA LYS A 933 -26.46 -30.65 35.19
C LYS A 933 -27.28 -30.08 34.04
N ASN A 934 -27.11 -30.62 32.84
CA ASN A 934 -27.97 -30.29 31.71
C ASN A 934 -29.36 -30.95 31.88
N ASN A 935 -30.30 -30.20 32.48
CA ASN A 935 -31.68 -30.62 32.66
C ASN A 935 -32.66 -29.53 32.22
N ASN A 936 -33.94 -29.93 32.02
CA ASN A 936 -35.00 -29.02 31.59
C ASN A 936 -35.18 -27.82 32.54
N ASP A 937 -34.93 -28.01 33.84
CA ASP A 937 -35.02 -26.95 34.84
C ASP A 937 -33.91 -25.89 34.65
N SER A 938 -32.66 -26.31 34.44
CA SER A 938 -31.53 -25.42 34.17
C SER A 938 -31.72 -24.68 32.85
N GLN A 939 -32.26 -25.35 31.83
CA GLN A 939 -32.61 -24.74 30.55
C GLN A 939 -33.67 -23.65 30.72
N LYS A 940 -34.70 -23.90 31.54
CA LYS A 940 -35.73 -22.93 31.86
C LYS A 940 -35.17 -21.75 32.66
N ASN A 941 -34.33 -22.01 33.65
CA ASN A 941 -33.70 -20.99 34.49
C ASN A 941 -32.80 -20.05 33.66
N LEU A 942 -31.99 -20.60 32.75
CA LEU A 942 -31.13 -19.80 31.87
C LEU A 942 -31.96 -18.93 30.91
N LYS A 943 -32.99 -19.50 30.28
CA LYS A 943 -33.94 -18.72 29.45
C LYS A 943 -34.58 -17.59 30.27
N GLN A 944 -35.00 -17.89 31.49
CA GLN A 944 -35.69 -16.92 32.34
C GLN A 944 -34.74 -15.79 32.72
N PHE A 945 -33.49 -16.12 33.06
CA PHE A 945 -32.47 -15.16 33.40
C PHE A 945 -32.14 -14.22 32.23
N ILE A 946 -31.83 -14.77 31.05
CA ILE A 946 -31.49 -13.95 29.86
C ILE A 946 -32.65 -13.03 29.49
N HIS A 947 -33.87 -13.56 29.43
CA HIS A 947 -35.04 -12.76 29.08
C HIS A 947 -35.29 -11.65 30.11
N SER A 948 -35.13 -11.96 31.41
CA SER A 948 -35.24 -10.96 32.47
C SER A 948 -34.17 -9.88 32.33
N ALA A 949 -32.92 -10.25 32.02
CA ALA A 949 -31.82 -9.31 31.85
C ALA A 949 -32.03 -8.38 30.65
N TYR A 950 -32.55 -8.90 29.52
CA TYR A 950 -32.91 -8.07 28.37
C TYR A 950 -34.03 -7.07 28.67
N ILE A 951 -35.05 -7.47 29.42
CA ILE A 951 -36.09 -6.54 29.88
C ILE A 951 -35.50 -5.49 30.81
N PHE A 952 -34.63 -5.90 31.74
CA PHE A 952 -33.95 -5.02 32.68
C PHE A 952 -33.17 -3.92 31.96
N ILE A 953 -32.40 -4.26 30.91
CA ILE A 953 -31.69 -3.26 30.09
C ILE A 953 -32.53 -2.63 28.98
N GLN A 954 -33.81 -3.00 28.83
CA GLN A 954 -34.69 -2.52 27.75
C GLN A 954 -34.15 -2.84 26.34
N TYR A 955 -33.47 -3.98 26.19
CA TYR A 955 -32.93 -4.40 24.90
C TYR A 955 -34.03 -4.97 23.99
N ASN A 956 -34.18 -4.37 22.82
CA ASN A 956 -35.09 -4.86 21.78
C ASN A 956 -34.39 -5.93 20.95
N LYS A 957 -34.65 -7.19 21.29
CA LYS A 957 -34.09 -8.33 20.55
C LYS A 957 -34.59 -8.32 19.09
N PRO A 958 -33.68 -8.40 18.10
CA PRO A 958 -34.06 -8.46 16.69
C PRO A 958 -34.72 -9.80 16.33
N ASN A 959 -35.51 -9.80 15.26
CA ASN A 959 -36.17 -11.02 14.74
C ASN A 959 -35.19 -11.96 13.99
N ARG A 960 -33.95 -11.52 13.76
CA ARG A 960 -32.88 -12.30 13.15
C ARG A 960 -31.85 -12.63 14.23
N PHE A 961 -31.23 -13.81 14.12
CA PHE A 961 -30.08 -14.12 14.94
C PHE A 961 -28.91 -13.16 14.60
N GLU A 962 -28.35 -12.50 15.61
CA GLU A 962 -27.21 -11.57 15.52
C GLU A 962 -26.10 -11.97 16.51
N GLY A 963 -26.05 -13.25 16.88
CA GLY A 963 -25.19 -13.79 17.92
C GLY A 963 -25.88 -13.92 19.28
N PHE A 964 -25.40 -14.88 20.07
CA PHE A 964 -25.92 -15.22 21.38
C PHE A 964 -25.25 -14.39 22.49
N ASP A 965 -25.91 -14.27 23.65
CA ASP A 965 -25.37 -13.53 24.79
C ASP A 965 -24.48 -14.42 25.68
N TRP A 966 -23.25 -14.62 25.22
CA TRP A 966 -22.25 -15.41 25.93
C TRP A 966 -21.83 -14.80 27.28
N PHE A 967 -22.02 -13.49 27.46
CA PHE A 967 -21.77 -12.81 28.74
C PHE A 967 -22.77 -13.26 29.80
N LEU A 968 -24.07 -13.19 29.50
CA LEU A 968 -25.10 -13.67 30.43
C LEU A 968 -24.97 -15.18 30.70
N ALA A 969 -24.62 -15.97 29.69
CA ALA A 969 -24.33 -17.39 29.90
C ALA A 969 -23.14 -17.63 30.84
N THR A 970 -22.07 -16.84 30.73
CA THR A 970 -20.91 -16.91 31.63
C THR A 970 -21.30 -16.52 33.06
N VAL A 971 -22.08 -15.46 33.24
CA VAL A 971 -22.61 -15.05 34.56
C VAL A 971 -23.48 -16.14 35.18
N PHE A 972 -24.29 -16.82 34.38
CA PHE A 972 -25.13 -17.92 34.84
C PHE A 972 -24.31 -19.10 35.39
N ILE A 973 -23.19 -19.43 34.73
CA ILE A 973 -22.27 -20.47 35.21
C ILE A 973 -21.53 -20.02 36.48
N ILE A 974 -21.06 -18.76 36.54
CA ILE A 974 -20.40 -18.21 37.75
C ILE A 974 -21.35 -18.21 38.95
N CYS A 975 -22.65 -18.05 38.73
CA CYS A 975 -23.66 -18.04 39.79
C CYS A 975 -24.24 -19.44 40.11
N ASP A 976 -23.62 -20.51 39.61
CA ASP A 976 -24.07 -21.90 39.80
C ASP A 976 -25.56 -22.10 39.41
N GLY A 977 -26.02 -21.39 38.36
CA GLY A 977 -27.38 -21.52 37.80
C GLY A 977 -28.51 -20.93 38.63
N ASP A 978 -28.20 -20.24 39.73
CA ASP A 978 -29.18 -19.58 40.60
C ASP A 978 -29.58 -18.22 40.01
N VAL A 979 -30.83 -18.09 39.58
CA VAL A 979 -31.36 -16.90 38.91
C VAL A 979 -31.32 -15.66 39.81
N ASP A 980 -31.52 -15.78 41.11
CA ASP A 980 -31.53 -14.64 42.03
C ASP A 980 -30.11 -14.14 42.30
N LYS A 981 -29.14 -15.06 42.41
CA LYS A 981 -27.71 -14.69 42.41
C LYS A 981 -27.30 -14.02 41.10
N CYS A 982 -27.77 -14.53 39.95
CA CYS A 982 -27.48 -13.93 38.65
C CYS A 982 -28.02 -12.49 38.55
N LYS A 983 -29.27 -12.24 38.99
CA LYS A 983 -29.84 -10.89 39.01
C LYS A 983 -29.06 -9.95 39.92
N THR A 984 -28.64 -10.44 41.10
CA THR A 984 -27.79 -9.69 42.03
C THR A 984 -26.45 -9.35 41.39
N PHE A 985 -25.82 -10.33 40.72
CA PHE A 985 -24.56 -10.14 40.01
C PHE A 985 -24.67 -9.07 38.93
N ILE A 986 -25.72 -9.12 38.09
CA ILE A 986 -25.96 -8.13 37.04
C ILE A 986 -26.15 -6.73 37.63
N MET A 987 -26.97 -6.60 38.67
CA MET A 987 -27.20 -5.32 39.35
C MET A 987 -25.91 -4.71 39.92
N GLN A 988 -24.98 -5.54 40.39
CA GLN A 988 -23.71 -5.09 40.93
C GLN A 988 -22.68 -4.79 39.83
N ILE A 989 -22.54 -5.64 38.81
CA ILE A 989 -21.50 -5.51 37.79
C ILE A 989 -21.76 -4.32 36.85
N ILE A 990 -23.02 -3.95 36.63
CA ILE A 990 -23.37 -2.78 35.81
C ILE A 990 -22.77 -1.49 36.36
N GLN A 991 -22.48 -1.39 37.66
CA GLN A 991 -21.85 -0.19 38.22
C GLN A 991 -20.42 0.04 37.72
N PHE A 992 -19.78 -0.98 37.16
CA PHE A 992 -18.42 -0.92 36.67
C PHE A 992 -18.40 -0.48 35.19
N PRO A 993 -17.64 0.57 34.82
CA PRO A 993 -17.52 1.05 33.45
C PRO A 993 -17.14 -0.01 32.41
N SER A 994 -16.33 -1.01 32.80
CA SER A 994 -15.94 -2.13 31.93
C SER A 994 -17.11 -2.93 31.40
N THR A 995 -18.26 -2.91 32.09
CA THR A 995 -19.43 -3.72 31.75
C THR A 995 -20.04 -3.31 30.41
N LEU A 996 -19.93 -2.04 30.01
CA LEU A 996 -20.38 -1.58 28.68
C LEU A 996 -19.68 -2.32 27.54
N LEU A 997 -18.43 -2.74 27.75
CA LEU A 997 -17.61 -3.43 26.76
C LEU A 997 -17.71 -4.96 26.91
N LEU A 998 -17.80 -5.46 28.14
CA LEU A 998 -18.01 -6.88 28.43
C LEU A 998 -19.38 -7.39 27.96
N TRP A 999 -20.40 -6.52 28.01
CA TRP A 999 -21.76 -6.84 27.63
C TRP A 999 -22.20 -5.99 26.42
N PRO A 1000 -21.88 -6.42 25.19
CA PRO A 1000 -22.14 -5.63 23.98
C PRO A 1000 -23.60 -5.19 23.80
N LYS A 1001 -24.56 -5.99 24.29
CA LYS A 1001 -25.99 -5.66 24.22
C LYS A 1001 -26.34 -4.46 25.10
N LEU A 1002 -25.74 -4.34 26.29
CA LEU A 1002 -25.88 -3.17 27.14
C LEU A 1002 -25.20 -1.95 26.50
N GLY A 1003 -23.99 -2.12 25.95
CA GLY A 1003 -23.28 -1.06 25.23
C GLY A 1003 -24.13 -0.48 24.10
N LYS A 1004 -24.77 -1.33 23.28
CA LYS A 1004 -25.68 -0.91 22.20
C LYS A 1004 -26.87 -0.09 22.73
N VAL A 1005 -27.49 -0.50 23.84
CA VAL A 1005 -28.62 0.25 24.44
C VAL A 1005 -28.19 1.63 24.92
N ILE A 1006 -27.04 1.73 25.59
CA ILE A 1006 -26.53 3.00 26.11
C ILE A 1006 -26.16 3.94 24.96
N ASP A 1007 -25.45 3.42 23.94
CA ASP A 1007 -25.07 4.18 22.75
C ASP A 1007 -26.32 4.72 22.00
N GLU A 1008 -27.38 3.89 21.88
CA GLU A 1008 -28.67 4.30 21.29
C GLU A 1008 -29.39 5.39 22.10
N LYS A 1009 -29.30 5.35 23.44
CA LYS A 1009 -29.91 6.34 24.33
C LYS A 1009 -29.18 7.67 24.31
N ASN A 1010 -27.84 7.65 24.26
CA ASN A 1010 -27.02 8.86 24.33
C ASN A 1010 -26.98 9.66 23.01
N ASN A 1011 -27.56 9.14 21.91
CA ASN A 1011 -27.46 9.73 20.56
C ASN A 1011 -26.00 10.06 20.16
N GLU A 1012 -25.04 9.28 20.65
CA GLU A 1012 -23.62 9.56 20.44
C GLU A 1012 -23.22 9.23 19.00
N GLY A 1013 -22.37 10.08 18.41
CA GLY A 1013 -21.81 9.85 17.08
C GLY A 1013 -20.81 8.69 17.03
N THR A 1014 -20.26 8.29 18.19
CA THR A 1014 -19.23 7.26 18.36
C THR A 1014 -19.67 6.22 19.37
N SER A 1015 -19.55 4.93 19.03
CA SER A 1015 -20.01 3.83 19.88
C SER A 1015 -18.95 3.47 20.90
N SER A 1016 -19.36 3.05 22.09
CA SER A 1016 -18.46 2.65 23.18
C SER A 1016 -17.51 1.53 22.73
N GLN A 1017 -18.02 0.59 21.94
CA GLN A 1017 -17.24 -0.51 21.37
C GLN A 1017 -16.15 -0.03 20.39
N PHE A 1018 -16.47 0.88 19.47
CA PHE A 1018 -15.47 1.38 18.52
C PHE A 1018 -14.45 2.32 19.17
N THR A 1019 -14.84 3.00 20.25
CA THR A 1019 -13.91 3.76 21.11
C THR A 1019 -12.87 2.83 21.71
N PHE A 1020 -13.30 1.69 22.27
CA PHE A 1020 -12.39 0.66 22.76
C PHE A 1020 -11.49 0.11 21.65
N MET A 1021 -12.03 -0.22 20.48
CA MET A 1021 -11.25 -0.71 19.33
C MET A 1021 -10.20 0.29 18.88
N GLN A 1022 -10.55 1.58 18.80
CA GLN A 1022 -9.61 2.65 18.44
C GLN A 1022 -8.47 2.72 19.44
N VAL A 1023 -8.78 2.81 20.73
CA VAL A 1023 -7.78 2.90 21.80
C VAL A 1023 -6.87 1.66 21.82
N LEU A 1024 -7.44 0.48 21.63
CA LEU A 1024 -6.68 -0.77 21.54
C LEU A 1024 -5.72 -0.77 20.36
N GLU A 1025 -6.19 -0.40 19.17
CA GLU A 1025 -5.36 -0.35 17.97
C GLU A 1025 -4.25 0.70 18.08
N THR A 1026 -4.53 1.82 18.76
CA THR A 1026 -3.52 2.84 19.10
C THR A 1026 -2.41 2.23 19.96
N MET A 1027 -2.80 1.47 20.98
CA MET A 1027 -1.86 0.86 21.92
C MET A 1027 -1.00 -0.21 21.28
N VAL A 1028 -1.58 -1.06 20.43
CA VAL A 1028 -0.83 -2.04 19.66
C VAL A 1028 0.16 -1.35 18.71
N ASN A 1029 -0.22 -0.24 18.10
CA ASN A 1029 0.67 0.54 17.23
C ASN A 1029 1.90 1.10 17.97
N ILE A 1030 1.71 1.56 19.21
CA ILE A 1030 2.77 2.16 20.02
C ILE A 1030 3.68 1.09 20.62
N GLU A 1031 3.12 0.05 21.24
CA GLU A 1031 3.90 -0.94 21.98
C GLU A 1031 4.40 -2.10 21.10
N LEU A 1032 3.65 -2.49 20.08
CA LEU A 1032 3.89 -3.71 19.28
C LEU A 1032 3.87 -3.43 17.75
N PRO A 1033 4.61 -2.44 17.24
CA PRO A 1033 4.53 -2.03 15.83
C PRO A 1033 4.91 -3.14 14.84
N ASN A 1034 5.89 -3.99 15.18
CA ASN A 1034 6.32 -5.09 14.32
C ASN A 1034 5.24 -6.17 14.19
N ILE A 1035 4.53 -6.47 15.28
CA ILE A 1035 3.43 -7.43 15.28
C ILE A 1035 2.25 -6.87 14.50
N LYS A 1036 1.94 -5.59 14.71
CA LYS A 1036 0.91 -4.89 13.93
C LYS A 1036 1.20 -4.97 12.43
N TYR A 1037 2.42 -4.68 12.02
CA TYR A 1037 2.85 -4.80 10.62
C TYR A 1037 2.65 -6.23 10.10
N GLY A 1038 3.08 -7.24 10.85
CA GLY A 1038 2.86 -8.64 10.48
C GLY A 1038 1.38 -8.99 10.31
N LEU A 1039 0.54 -8.64 11.29
CA LEU A 1039 -0.90 -8.89 11.26
C LEU A 1039 -1.58 -8.16 10.09
N LYS A 1040 -1.22 -6.90 9.83
CA LYS A 1040 -1.90 -6.06 8.85
C LYS A 1040 -1.38 -6.24 7.42
N ASP A 1041 -0.07 -6.32 7.22
CA ASP A 1041 0.50 -6.37 5.87
C ASP A 1041 0.69 -7.81 5.35
N VAL A 1042 0.78 -8.81 6.23
CA VAL A 1042 0.94 -10.23 5.83
C VAL A 1042 -0.37 -11.00 5.95
N PHE A 1043 -1.11 -10.84 7.05
CA PHE A 1043 -2.38 -11.56 7.30
C PHE A 1043 -3.63 -10.69 7.08
N GLY A 1044 -3.47 -9.40 6.79
CA GLY A 1044 -4.53 -8.40 6.64
C GLY A 1044 -5.68 -8.46 7.63
N VAL A 1045 -5.33 -8.64 8.90
CA VAL A 1045 -6.24 -8.53 10.02
C VAL A 1045 -5.68 -7.54 11.03
N ASN A 1046 -6.55 -6.75 11.66
CA ASN A 1046 -6.15 -5.92 12.79
C ASN A 1046 -6.39 -6.66 14.10
N TRP A 1047 -5.56 -6.42 15.11
CA TRP A 1047 -5.71 -7.09 16.40
C TRP A 1047 -7.07 -6.82 17.05
N TRP A 1048 -7.59 -5.59 16.90
CA TRP A 1048 -8.90 -5.25 17.45
C TRP A 1048 -10.03 -6.14 16.89
N MET A 1049 -9.93 -6.62 15.64
CA MET A 1049 -10.95 -7.49 15.02
C MET A 1049 -10.95 -8.87 15.69
N ILE A 1050 -9.75 -9.45 15.85
CA ILE A 1050 -9.57 -10.74 16.54
C ILE A 1050 -10.06 -10.59 17.98
N PHE A 1051 -9.52 -9.63 18.72
CA PHE A 1051 -9.85 -9.45 20.13
C PHE A 1051 -11.34 -9.16 20.35
N ASN A 1052 -12.00 -8.39 19.48
CA ASN A 1052 -13.44 -8.17 19.56
C ASN A 1052 -14.25 -9.48 19.42
N ARG A 1053 -13.83 -10.38 18.53
CA ARG A 1053 -14.44 -11.72 18.42
C ARG A 1053 -14.20 -12.54 19.68
N ILE A 1054 -12.97 -12.56 20.20
CA ILE A 1054 -12.63 -13.28 21.43
C ILE A 1054 -13.49 -12.76 22.62
N LEU A 1055 -13.57 -11.44 22.77
CA LEU A 1055 -14.30 -10.78 23.86
C LEU A 1055 -15.80 -11.05 23.79
N SER A 1056 -16.41 -10.96 22.60
CA SER A 1056 -17.85 -11.16 22.42
C SER A 1056 -18.33 -12.60 22.68
N GLN A 1057 -17.43 -13.59 22.64
CA GLN A 1057 -17.72 -14.96 23.11
C GLN A 1057 -17.14 -15.26 24.51
N CYS A 1058 -16.80 -14.22 25.27
CA CYS A 1058 -16.24 -14.32 26.63
C CYS A 1058 -15.01 -15.25 26.73
N PHE A 1059 -14.16 -15.27 25.69
CA PHE A 1059 -12.96 -16.12 25.59
C PHE A 1059 -13.24 -17.64 25.60
N TRP A 1060 -14.50 -18.07 25.42
CA TRP A 1060 -14.85 -19.48 25.34
C TRP A 1060 -14.15 -20.14 24.15
N GLY A 1061 -13.62 -21.35 24.36
CA GLY A 1061 -12.82 -22.08 23.37
C GLY A 1061 -11.42 -21.51 23.11
N ILE A 1062 -10.99 -20.48 23.87
CA ILE A 1062 -9.73 -19.77 23.63
C ILE A 1062 -8.88 -19.72 24.91
N LEU A 1063 -9.47 -19.32 26.03
CA LEU A 1063 -8.79 -19.32 27.33
C LEU A 1063 -9.34 -20.42 28.25
N PRO A 1064 -8.51 -20.96 29.16
CA PRO A 1064 -8.99 -21.78 30.27
C PRO A 1064 -10.02 -21.03 31.12
N TRP A 1065 -11.02 -21.73 31.66
CA TRP A 1065 -12.08 -21.11 32.49
C TRP A 1065 -11.53 -20.32 33.66
N SER A 1066 -10.48 -20.80 34.32
CA SER A 1066 -9.81 -20.06 35.38
C SER A 1066 -9.35 -18.68 34.90
N GLU A 1067 -8.78 -18.56 33.70
CA GLU A 1067 -8.35 -17.28 33.13
C GLU A 1067 -9.54 -16.41 32.69
N ILE A 1068 -10.65 -17.01 32.24
CA ILE A 1068 -11.91 -16.28 31.98
C ILE A 1068 -12.40 -15.62 33.29
N VAL A 1069 -12.42 -16.38 34.38
CA VAL A 1069 -12.80 -15.85 35.70
C VAL A 1069 -11.80 -14.77 36.15
N HIS A 1070 -10.50 -14.94 35.95
CA HIS A 1070 -9.53 -13.87 36.25
C HIS A 1070 -9.74 -12.61 35.42
N PHE A 1071 -10.12 -12.72 34.15
CA PHE A 1071 -10.43 -11.56 33.33
C PHE A 1071 -11.62 -10.77 33.91
N PHE A 1072 -12.67 -11.46 34.39
CA PHE A 1072 -13.75 -10.80 35.14
C PHE A 1072 -13.24 -10.15 36.43
N ALA A 1073 -12.32 -10.79 37.15
CA ALA A 1073 -11.70 -10.20 38.34
C ALA A 1073 -10.93 -8.92 37.98
N ILE A 1074 -10.21 -8.89 36.85
CA ILE A 1074 -9.50 -7.70 36.37
C ILE A 1074 -10.49 -6.57 36.11
N CYS A 1075 -11.60 -6.84 35.41
CA CYS A 1075 -12.64 -5.85 35.13
C CYS A 1075 -13.32 -5.27 36.38
N ILE A 1076 -13.40 -6.05 37.46
CA ILE A 1076 -13.98 -5.61 38.74
C ILE A 1076 -12.93 -4.86 39.59
N LEU A 1077 -11.71 -5.37 39.66
CA LEU A 1077 -10.66 -4.86 40.54
C LEU A 1077 -9.99 -3.60 40.00
N TYR A 1078 -9.81 -3.49 38.69
CA TYR A 1078 -9.02 -2.44 38.05
C TYR A 1078 -9.90 -1.48 37.24
N PRO A 1079 -9.43 -0.26 36.93
CA PRO A 1079 -10.18 0.65 36.08
C PRO A 1079 -10.28 0.10 34.64
N SER A 1080 -11.22 0.64 33.85
CA SER A 1080 -11.56 0.11 32.53
C SER A 1080 -10.40 0.11 31.52
N ASP A 1081 -9.37 0.95 31.72
CA ASP A 1081 -8.15 0.96 30.91
C ASP A 1081 -7.39 -0.39 30.96
N TYR A 1082 -7.57 -1.19 32.01
CA TYR A 1082 -6.95 -2.51 32.13
C TYR A 1082 -7.49 -3.54 31.13
N MET A 1083 -8.68 -3.34 30.57
CA MET A 1083 -9.14 -4.18 29.46
C MET A 1083 -8.23 -4.04 28.23
N VAL A 1084 -7.76 -2.82 27.96
CA VAL A 1084 -6.83 -2.55 26.86
C VAL A 1084 -5.47 -3.18 27.17
N TYR A 1085 -4.95 -3.01 28.39
CA TYR A 1085 -3.67 -3.59 28.78
C TYR A 1085 -3.70 -5.13 28.78
N TYR A 1086 -4.81 -5.72 29.21
CA TYR A 1086 -5.01 -7.17 29.14
C TYR A 1086 -4.98 -7.65 27.69
N SER A 1087 -5.69 -6.96 26.79
CA SER A 1087 -5.66 -7.27 25.35
C SER A 1087 -4.24 -7.18 24.76
N VAL A 1088 -3.49 -6.14 25.09
CA VAL A 1088 -2.08 -5.99 24.65
C VAL A 1088 -1.19 -7.09 25.25
N SER A 1089 -1.46 -7.54 26.49
CA SER A 1089 -0.69 -8.61 27.12
C SER A 1089 -0.90 -9.98 26.48
N LEU A 1090 -2.11 -10.27 25.97
CA LEU A 1090 -2.35 -11.47 25.17
C LEU A 1090 -1.53 -11.46 23.88
N LEU A 1091 -1.51 -10.32 23.18
CA LEU A 1091 -0.71 -10.19 21.96
C LEU A 1091 0.80 -10.26 22.24
N GLN A 1092 1.24 -9.69 23.37
CA GLN A 1092 2.62 -9.78 23.84
C GLN A 1092 3.03 -11.22 24.16
N PHE A 1093 2.12 -12.04 24.70
CA PHE A 1093 2.37 -13.46 24.93
C PHE A 1093 2.60 -14.21 23.61
N CYS A 1094 1.78 -13.95 22.60
CA CYS A 1094 1.91 -14.57 21.28
C CYS A 1094 3.05 -14.02 20.40
N GLN A 1095 3.83 -13.04 20.87
CA GLN A 1095 4.79 -12.33 20.01
C GLN A 1095 5.79 -13.26 19.33
N GLU A 1096 6.42 -14.17 20.07
CA GLU A 1096 7.44 -15.07 19.52
C GLU A 1096 6.85 -16.08 18.54
N GLU A 1097 5.71 -16.67 18.89
CA GLU A 1097 5.00 -17.66 18.07
C GLU A 1097 4.49 -17.03 16.77
N LEU A 1098 3.89 -15.84 16.84
CA LEU A 1098 3.41 -15.11 15.67
C LEU A 1098 4.56 -14.76 14.71
N LEU A 1099 5.72 -14.34 15.23
CA LEU A 1099 6.91 -14.07 14.40
C LEU A 1099 7.48 -15.35 13.76
N GLN A 1100 7.43 -16.47 14.48
CA GLN A 1100 7.82 -17.78 13.95
C GLN A 1100 6.85 -18.25 12.86
N ASP A 1101 5.55 -18.08 13.06
CA ASP A 1101 4.50 -18.41 12.11
C ASP A 1101 4.55 -17.56 10.85
N LEU A 1102 4.84 -16.26 10.96
CA LEU A 1102 5.14 -15.39 9.83
C LEU A 1102 6.28 -15.95 8.97
N THR A 1103 7.33 -16.48 9.61
CA THR A 1103 8.47 -17.09 8.90
C THR A 1103 8.08 -18.41 8.23
N ASN A 1104 7.22 -19.20 8.90
CA ASN A 1104 6.74 -20.49 8.42
C ASN A 1104 5.54 -20.39 7.47
N ARG A 1105 5.08 -19.17 7.14
CA ARG A 1105 3.88 -18.89 6.31
C ARG A 1105 2.58 -19.50 6.85
N LYS A 1106 2.47 -19.66 8.17
CA LYS A 1106 1.20 -20.06 8.78
C LYS A 1106 0.26 -18.87 8.89
N MET A 1107 -1.03 -19.10 8.69
CA MET A 1107 -2.05 -18.05 8.72
C MET A 1107 -2.54 -17.74 10.15
N TRP A 1108 -2.90 -16.48 10.39
CA TRP A 1108 -3.46 -15.98 11.65
C TRP A 1108 -4.83 -15.32 11.42
N PRO A 1109 -5.85 -15.58 12.26
CA PRO A 1109 -5.79 -16.17 13.61
C PRO A 1109 -5.89 -17.71 13.68
N GLU A 1110 -5.82 -18.42 12.56
CA GLU A 1110 -5.99 -19.88 12.48
C GLU A 1110 -4.96 -20.63 13.33
N CYS A 1111 -3.74 -20.13 13.46
CA CYS A 1111 -2.71 -20.78 14.28
C CYS A 1111 -2.59 -20.19 15.68
N MET A 1112 -3.48 -19.29 16.10
CA MET A 1112 -3.41 -18.65 17.42
C MET A 1112 -3.65 -19.67 18.55
N VAL A 1113 -2.71 -19.75 19.49
CA VAL A 1113 -2.78 -20.58 20.70
C VAL A 1113 -2.59 -19.70 21.94
N LEU A 1114 -3.50 -19.81 22.92
CA LEU A 1114 -3.49 -19.00 24.15
C LEU A 1114 -3.61 -19.84 25.43
N ASP A 1115 -3.49 -21.15 25.33
CA ASP A 1115 -3.82 -22.11 26.40
C ASP A 1115 -2.88 -21.98 27.62
N GLU A 1116 -1.63 -21.62 27.36
CA GLU A 1116 -0.58 -21.44 28.36
C GLU A 1116 -0.53 -20.00 28.90
N TYR A 1117 -1.37 -19.10 28.39
CA TYR A 1117 -1.45 -17.75 28.92
C TYR A 1117 -1.90 -17.77 30.39
N ARG A 1118 -1.19 -17.02 31.24
CA ARG A 1118 -1.54 -16.84 32.65
C ARG A 1118 -1.48 -15.35 32.99
N CYS A 1119 -2.63 -14.77 33.32
CA CYS A 1119 -2.77 -13.33 33.59
C CYS A 1119 -1.74 -12.80 34.60
N HIS A 1120 -1.49 -13.56 35.67
CA HIS A 1120 -0.57 -13.18 36.75
C HIS A 1120 0.87 -12.91 36.31
N ASN A 1121 1.34 -13.59 35.26
CA ASN A 1121 2.68 -13.37 34.72
C ASN A 1121 2.80 -11.99 34.02
N TYR A 1122 1.66 -11.39 33.65
CA TYR A 1122 1.59 -10.15 32.89
C TYR A 1122 1.03 -8.97 33.69
N ILE A 1123 0.59 -9.14 34.94
CA ILE A 1123 0.04 -8.01 35.73
C ILE A 1123 1.08 -6.89 35.90
N THR A 1124 2.36 -7.21 36.14
CA THR A 1124 3.41 -6.19 36.21
C THR A 1124 3.61 -5.46 34.88
N TYR A 1125 3.48 -6.16 33.76
CA TYR A 1125 3.52 -5.55 32.43
C TYR A 1125 2.33 -4.60 32.22
N MET A 1126 1.12 -5.02 32.60
CA MET A 1126 -0.09 -4.18 32.57
C MET A 1126 0.03 -2.95 33.48
N ASP A 1127 0.60 -3.08 34.68
CA ASP A 1127 0.85 -1.96 35.59
C ASP A 1127 1.78 -0.92 34.94
N ASN A 1128 2.85 -1.38 34.27
CA ASN A 1128 3.80 -0.51 33.57
C ASN A 1128 3.15 0.22 32.39
N LEU A 1129 2.21 -0.42 31.69
CA LEU A 1129 1.39 0.24 30.66
C LEU A 1129 0.48 1.31 31.29
N GLY A 1130 -0.19 0.96 32.40
CA GLY A 1130 -1.02 1.90 33.16
C GLY A 1130 -0.25 3.13 33.63
N GLN A 1131 0.98 2.98 34.12
CA GLN A 1131 1.82 4.11 34.53
C GLN A 1131 2.16 5.06 33.37
N ARG A 1132 2.34 4.53 32.16
CA ARG A 1132 2.70 5.32 30.97
C ARG A 1132 1.51 5.98 30.30
N TYR A 1133 0.36 5.29 30.23
CA TYR A 1133 -0.71 5.67 29.31
C TYR A 1133 -2.08 5.94 29.93
N ARG A 1134 -2.28 5.68 31.23
CA ARG A 1134 -3.58 5.87 31.90
C ARG A 1134 -4.17 7.26 31.68
N ASN A 1135 -3.34 8.31 31.75
CA ASN A 1135 -3.79 9.70 31.60
C ASN A 1135 -4.36 10.01 30.20
N ARG A 1136 -4.06 9.19 29.18
CA ARG A 1136 -4.62 9.30 27.83
C ARG A 1136 -5.78 8.33 27.62
N ILE A 1137 -5.62 7.08 28.07
CA ILE A 1137 -6.54 5.97 27.75
C ILE A 1137 -7.81 6.03 28.59
N LEU A 1138 -7.68 6.18 29.91
CA LEU A 1138 -8.82 6.11 30.80
C LEU A 1138 -9.84 7.22 30.49
N PRO A 1139 -9.44 8.50 30.31
CA PRO A 1139 -10.38 9.54 29.90
C PRO A 1139 -11.04 9.27 28.54
N ALA A 1140 -10.33 8.69 27.58
CA ALA A 1140 -10.90 8.34 26.28
C ALA A 1140 -11.99 7.26 26.40
N MET A 1141 -11.81 6.29 27.30
CA MET A 1141 -12.78 5.21 27.55
C MET A 1141 -13.95 5.64 28.44
N THR A 1142 -13.78 6.66 29.28
CA THR A 1142 -14.84 7.15 30.20
C THR A 1142 -15.55 8.41 29.71
N LYS A 1143 -15.14 8.98 28.57
CA LYS A 1143 -15.74 10.20 28.00
C LYS A 1143 -17.26 10.09 27.79
N ASN A 1144 -17.76 8.89 27.47
CA ASN A 1144 -19.18 8.62 27.22
C ASN A 1144 -19.98 8.36 28.51
N LEU A 1145 -19.31 8.26 29.66
CA LEU A 1145 -19.93 8.02 30.96
C LEU A 1145 -20.12 9.30 31.77
N ASN A 1146 -19.32 10.34 31.48
CA ASN A 1146 -19.31 11.58 32.24
C ASN A 1146 -19.86 12.73 31.38
N SER A 1147 -21.18 12.90 31.36
CA SER A 1147 -21.77 14.17 30.95
C SER A 1147 -21.54 15.19 32.07
N GLU A 1148 -20.54 16.05 31.86
CA GLU A 1148 -20.19 17.24 32.64
C GLU A 1148 -19.68 16.99 34.09
N ASP A 1149 -18.43 17.41 34.29
CA ASP A 1149 -17.74 17.70 35.55
C ASP A 1149 -17.36 16.55 36.52
N GLU A 1150 -16.07 16.57 36.87
CA GLU A 1150 -15.37 15.88 37.97
C GLU A 1150 -15.06 14.36 37.82
N ILE A 1151 -13.76 14.06 37.63
CA ILE A 1151 -12.86 13.31 38.56
C ILE A 1151 -11.41 13.55 38.15
#